data_AF-A0A7S1D006-F1
#
_entry.id   AF-A0A7S1D006-F1
#
_cell.length_a   1.000
_cell.length_b   1.000
_cell.length_c   1.000
_cell.angle_alpha   90.00
_cell.angle_beta   90.00
_cell.angle_gamma   90.00
#
_symmetry.space_group_name_H-M   'P 1'
#
loop_
_entity.id
_entity.type
_entity.pdbx_description
1 polymer ?
#
loop_
_entity_poly.entity_id
_entity_poly.type
_entity_poly.pdbx_seq_one_letter_code
_entity_poly.pdbx_strand_id
1 'polypeptide(L)'
;GGSGVDVPIASLRRVGQQAQTDGIGSAPRFLAYNHHNPSEGNVLVCSDVDGGTYELVTFSLTNASGSVTDGKRGNCLGPGVFLGRNRFAILDRHQRQIVIKNLNNETTKRVQPPVPNVDGLLEGGASGRILLRAEDRAILFEVQSRRVLGEITAPKIKSVVWAPDGSKVAILCKYGIVIADRQLEQMCSISDNVRIKSGIWDVSPTGGTANQLFIYATLHHVKYVLPSGDTGTIRTLDSPLYAMRAVKDQLFCLDREARPRVISIDTTEARFKLALASKRYGQVMHMVRHSRLCGRAIVAYLQSKGFPEVALHFVREPRTRFRLALACGNIEAAMESAFALEQQAESEGKESGRDVWGELGSEALRQGNHQVVEMSYQRTKDFDRLSFLYLLTGDTEKLRKMLKISNMRQDIMGRYHNALLLGDAVERVQVLEQSGNLPLAYMCAVMHGLDDDVERIKITIETNGGSVDGLMDKVGNGDKSGARLLQPPTPILRADNWPTLEVQKTTLEDLSAAQPDPEENNYTDAAAADVADTQWEDDDFDEKATGKGLAPEDDDFDFGGDGEWVDDLDDLGDIGEPDIPKEKATDEMAGLQEVSDDATFQMPAAGRPAAGCWVANSSHAADHVSAGGAASAMQLLNRQIATSDFGILKEPMIGCYLSSMMSVPGVPGSPSMNMPLLRNDVSGHPGNESLPRSCLKMKDLVSGLRNGYRFFQGGKFNDSKASFQDVLTKIPLVVADNRGETNEMKEMVEICREYITAIRIKGAMAECAGDPVRSTELSAYLTHCNLQPVHLLLVLRSAMGTAFKHKNFIVAAGFARRLLELPDMSSERNADLRVKATRVLQKSEQMARNEHELNYDESSSFTIDCRDLVPIKTGESSLKSSFCGSSYRDPDMKNNVCPTCNLTAVGVQTIGLVTGS
;
A
#
# COMPACT_ATOMS: atom_id res chain seq x y z
N GLY A 1 26.87 38.92 -25.96
CA GLY A 1 27.39 40.10 -26.69
C GLY A 1 26.70 40.19 -28.03
N GLY A 2 26.44 41.41 -28.50
CA GLY A 2 25.65 41.69 -29.70
C GLY A 2 25.03 43.07 -29.53
N SER A 3 25.37 44.01 -30.41
CA SER A 3 24.97 45.42 -30.28
C SER A 3 23.45 45.57 -30.42
N GLY A 4 22.83 46.36 -29.53
CA GLY A 4 21.42 46.74 -29.60
C GLY A 4 21.13 47.75 -30.71
N VAL A 5 21.46 47.38 -31.95
CA VAL A 5 21.09 48.09 -33.17
C VAL A 5 19.92 47.32 -33.77
N ASP A 6 18.72 47.87 -33.60
CA ASP A 6 17.52 47.31 -34.24
C ASP A 6 17.69 47.38 -35.76
N VAL A 7 17.90 46.24 -36.40
CA VAL A 7 17.94 46.15 -37.87
C VAL A 7 16.51 46.14 -38.39
N PRO A 8 16.06 47.17 -39.14
CA PRO A 8 14.68 47.22 -39.63
C PRO A 8 14.47 46.15 -40.71
N ILE A 9 13.77 45.07 -40.36
CA ILE A 9 13.52 43.93 -41.26
C ILE A 9 12.56 44.29 -42.39
N ALA A 10 11.54 45.12 -42.12
CA ALA A 10 10.58 45.58 -43.13
C ALA A 10 9.97 46.94 -42.73
N SER A 11 9.68 47.79 -43.71
CA SER A 11 8.97 49.06 -43.51
C SER A 11 7.49 48.94 -43.89
N LEU A 12 6.60 49.22 -42.95
CA LEU A 12 5.17 49.35 -43.23
C LEU A 12 4.92 50.66 -43.99
N ARG A 13 4.30 50.59 -45.17
CA ARG A 13 4.00 51.77 -45.99
C ARG A 13 3.04 52.71 -45.25
N ARG A 14 3.51 53.90 -44.85
CA ARG A 14 2.66 54.99 -44.34
C ARG A 14 1.90 55.68 -45.47
N VAL A 15 0.73 56.22 -45.16
CA VAL A 15 -0.13 56.95 -46.11
C VAL A 15 0.54 58.24 -46.57
N GLY A 16 0.72 58.39 -47.89
CA GLY A 16 0.93 59.68 -48.54
C GLY A 16 -0.42 60.32 -48.88
N GLN A 17 -0.52 61.66 -48.83
CA GLN A 17 -1.80 62.38 -48.82
C GLN A 17 -2.71 62.27 -50.07
N GLN A 18 -2.30 61.58 -51.14
CA GLN A 18 -3.05 61.51 -52.40
C GLN A 18 -3.03 60.12 -53.07
N ALA A 19 -3.70 59.14 -52.47
CA ALA A 19 -4.22 57.96 -53.17
C ALA A 19 -5.36 57.29 -52.37
N GLN A 20 -6.52 57.06 -52.99
CA GLN A 20 -7.61 56.28 -52.39
C GLN A 20 -7.37 54.77 -52.56
N THR A 21 -6.53 54.15 -51.73
CA THR A 21 -6.52 52.68 -51.50
C THR A 21 -5.94 52.34 -50.12
N ASP A 22 -6.42 51.24 -49.54
CA ASP A 22 -6.26 50.89 -48.12
C ASP A 22 -4.81 50.55 -47.71
N GLY A 23 -4.38 51.05 -46.54
CA GLY A 23 -3.02 50.85 -46.04
C GLY A 23 -2.88 50.74 -44.53
N ILE A 24 -2.29 49.63 -44.08
CA ILE A 24 -2.08 49.21 -42.67
C ILE A 24 -1.14 50.10 -41.85
N GLY A 25 -0.57 51.15 -42.45
CA GLY A 25 0.22 52.17 -41.75
C GLY A 25 -0.54 52.90 -40.63
N SER A 26 -1.88 52.82 -40.59
CA SER A 26 -2.72 53.24 -39.47
C SER A 26 -2.98 52.09 -38.48
N ALA A 27 -2.29 52.16 -37.34
CA ALA A 27 -2.59 51.41 -36.11
C ALA A 27 -2.79 49.87 -36.25
N PRO A 28 -1.73 49.11 -36.64
CA PRO A 28 -1.79 47.64 -36.59
C PRO A 28 -2.16 47.14 -35.19
N ARG A 29 -3.04 46.12 -35.13
CA ARG A 29 -3.65 45.60 -33.90
C ARG A 29 -3.20 44.20 -33.54
N PHE A 30 -2.97 43.36 -34.54
CA PHE A 30 -2.53 41.98 -34.36
C PHE A 30 -1.30 41.70 -35.22
N LEU A 31 -0.40 40.89 -34.66
CA LEU A 31 0.82 40.42 -35.29
C LEU A 31 0.89 38.91 -35.07
N ALA A 32 0.96 38.14 -36.16
CA ALA A 32 1.18 36.70 -36.10
C ALA A 32 2.47 36.34 -36.84
N TYR A 33 3.28 35.46 -36.26
CA TYR A 33 4.53 34.97 -36.84
C TYR A 33 4.41 33.48 -37.17
N ASN A 34 4.94 33.06 -38.31
CA ASN A 34 4.83 31.67 -38.77
C ASN A 34 5.85 30.74 -38.07
N HIS A 35 5.52 30.29 -36.87
CA HIS A 35 6.31 29.30 -36.12
C HIS A 35 6.50 27.96 -36.85
N HIS A 36 5.74 27.67 -37.92
CA HIS A 36 5.83 26.41 -38.64
C HIS A 36 6.92 26.39 -39.73
N ASN A 37 7.41 27.55 -40.18
CA ASN A 37 8.40 27.67 -41.27
C ASN A 37 9.79 28.07 -40.72
N PRO A 38 10.76 27.15 -40.62
CA PRO A 38 12.10 27.45 -40.10
C PRO A 38 13.06 28.04 -41.14
N SER A 39 12.71 28.04 -42.44
CA SER A 39 13.58 28.54 -43.51
C SER A 39 13.34 30.00 -43.89
N GLU A 40 12.12 30.51 -43.69
CA GLU A 40 11.73 31.87 -44.06
C GLU A 40 10.89 32.53 -42.97
N GLY A 41 11.21 33.77 -42.63
CA GLY A 41 10.42 34.59 -41.73
C GLY A 41 9.14 35.04 -42.43
N ASN A 42 7.98 34.69 -41.88
CA ASN A 42 6.68 35.06 -42.42
C ASN A 42 5.84 35.71 -41.31
N VAL A 43 5.33 36.90 -41.58
CA VAL A 43 4.57 37.72 -40.62
C VAL A 43 3.27 38.17 -41.25
N LEU A 44 2.17 38.02 -40.52
CA LEU A 44 0.87 38.63 -40.83
C LEU A 44 0.67 39.83 -39.89
N VAL A 45 0.58 41.02 -40.48
CA VAL A 45 0.19 42.25 -39.78
C VAL A 45 -1.27 42.52 -40.08
N CYS A 46 -2.13 42.59 -39.06
CA CYS A 46 -3.56 42.85 -39.22
C CYS A 46 -3.95 44.16 -38.53
N SER A 47 -4.79 44.97 -39.19
CA SER A 47 -5.38 46.20 -38.64
C SER A 47 -6.90 46.10 -38.66
N ASP A 48 -7.56 46.57 -37.60
CA ASP A 48 -9.03 46.62 -37.49
C ASP A 48 -9.64 47.83 -38.24
N VAL A 49 -8.80 48.71 -38.80
CA VAL A 49 -9.22 49.91 -39.53
C VAL A 49 -10.02 49.51 -40.79
N ASP A 50 -11.01 50.34 -41.13
CA ASP A 50 -11.92 50.22 -42.28
C ASP A 50 -12.68 48.87 -42.39
N GLY A 51 -12.80 48.15 -41.28
CA GLY A 51 -13.50 46.87 -41.18
C GLY A 51 -12.61 45.65 -41.41
N GLY A 52 -11.28 45.83 -41.34
CA GLY A 52 -10.32 44.76 -41.16
C GLY A 52 -9.50 44.41 -42.40
N THR A 53 -8.19 44.58 -42.30
CA THR A 53 -7.20 44.31 -43.36
C THR A 53 -5.98 43.57 -42.83
N TYR A 54 -5.32 42.78 -43.68
CA TYR A 54 -4.04 42.14 -43.39
C TYR A 54 -3.00 42.38 -44.51
N GLU A 55 -1.73 42.34 -44.12
CA GLU A 55 -0.55 42.39 -44.98
C GLU A 55 0.37 41.23 -44.59
N LEU A 56 0.63 40.34 -45.56
CA LEU A 56 1.61 39.26 -45.42
C LEU A 56 2.99 39.78 -45.87
N VAL A 57 3.97 39.69 -44.97
CA VAL A 57 5.36 40.04 -45.21
C VAL A 57 6.21 38.77 -45.07
N THR A 58 6.92 38.40 -46.14
CA THR A 58 7.88 37.28 -46.14
C THR A 58 9.30 37.83 -46.35
N PHE A 59 10.26 37.36 -45.54
CA PHE A 59 11.66 37.75 -45.52
C PHE A 59 12.59 36.57 -45.23
N SER A 60 13.86 36.65 -45.66
CA SER A 60 14.86 35.63 -45.32
C SER A 60 15.40 35.82 -43.91
N LEU A 61 15.57 34.73 -43.17
CA LEU A 61 16.18 34.73 -41.84
C LEU A 61 17.71 34.94 -41.87
N THR A 62 18.37 34.70 -43.01
CA THR A 62 19.83 34.84 -43.14
C THR A 62 20.27 36.22 -43.64
N ASN A 63 19.42 36.95 -44.36
CA ASN A 63 19.71 38.26 -44.95
C ASN A 63 18.61 39.27 -44.59
N ALA A 64 18.67 39.82 -43.37
CA ALA A 64 17.64 40.71 -42.82
C ALA A 64 17.45 42.05 -43.56
N SER A 65 18.38 42.45 -44.43
CA SER A 65 18.41 43.79 -45.05
C SER A 65 18.08 43.83 -46.55
N GLY A 66 17.82 42.68 -47.20
CA GLY A 66 17.83 42.61 -48.67
C GLY A 66 16.80 41.75 -49.39
N SER A 67 15.95 40.97 -48.69
CA SER A 67 14.97 40.08 -49.36
C SER A 67 13.55 40.16 -48.78
N VAL A 68 13.07 41.38 -48.52
CA VAL A 68 11.66 41.62 -48.15
C VAL A 68 10.80 41.54 -49.39
N THR A 69 9.82 40.64 -49.39
CA THR A 69 8.80 40.59 -50.45
C THR A 69 7.83 41.76 -50.32
N ASP A 70 7.37 42.30 -51.46
CA ASP A 70 6.42 43.40 -51.46
C ASP A 70 5.07 42.93 -50.88
N GLY A 71 4.62 43.59 -49.80
CA GLY A 71 3.62 43.04 -48.87
C GLY A 71 2.28 42.69 -49.52
N LYS A 72 1.84 41.43 -49.40
CA LYS A 72 0.63 40.93 -50.06
C LYS A 72 -0.59 41.19 -49.18
N ARG A 73 -1.54 41.99 -49.67
CA ARG A 73 -2.69 42.50 -48.89
C ARG A 73 -4.00 41.76 -49.12
N GLY A 74 -4.93 41.92 -48.19
CA GLY A 74 -6.33 41.56 -48.36
C GLY A 74 -7.20 41.98 -47.17
N ASN A 75 -8.50 41.73 -47.27
CA ASN A 75 -9.46 42.06 -46.22
C ASN A 75 -9.66 40.84 -45.30
N CYS A 76 -9.78 41.06 -43.99
CA CYS A 76 -10.05 40.00 -43.01
C CYS A 76 -10.79 40.54 -41.78
N LEU A 77 -11.67 39.73 -41.20
CA LEU A 77 -12.32 40.03 -39.93
C LEU A 77 -11.50 39.48 -38.76
N GLY A 78 -10.86 40.37 -37.99
CA GLY A 78 -9.99 39.99 -36.87
C GLY A 78 -8.62 39.44 -37.30
N PRO A 79 -7.94 38.64 -36.45
CA PRO A 79 -6.58 38.19 -36.72
C PRO A 79 -6.49 37.13 -37.83
N GLY A 80 -5.46 37.23 -38.67
CA GLY A 80 -5.01 36.15 -39.55
C GLY A 80 -4.11 35.16 -38.80
N VAL A 81 -4.21 33.87 -39.11
CA VAL A 81 -3.54 32.77 -38.38
C VAL A 81 -2.82 31.83 -39.35
N PHE A 82 -1.57 31.46 -39.06
CA PHE A 82 -0.85 30.46 -39.85
C PHE A 82 -1.38 29.04 -39.56
N LEU A 83 -1.60 28.26 -40.62
CA LEU A 83 -2.10 26.87 -40.56
C LEU A 83 -0.98 25.83 -40.72
N GLY A 84 0.23 26.25 -41.04
CA GLY A 84 1.37 25.39 -41.36
C GLY A 84 2.38 26.15 -42.23
N ARG A 85 3.48 25.48 -42.62
CA ARG A 85 4.61 26.07 -43.36
C ARG A 85 4.21 27.10 -44.44
N ASN A 86 3.34 26.69 -45.36
CA ASN A 86 3.04 27.45 -46.58
C ASN A 86 1.58 27.95 -46.68
N ARG A 87 0.81 27.92 -45.58
CA ARG A 87 -0.64 28.22 -45.59
C ARG A 87 -1.06 29.06 -44.37
N PHE A 88 -1.97 30.00 -44.59
CA PHE A 88 -2.62 30.78 -43.53
C PHE A 88 -4.14 30.84 -43.73
N ALA A 89 -4.87 31.17 -42.68
CA ALA A 89 -6.31 31.36 -42.66
C ALA A 89 -6.66 32.80 -42.29
N ILE A 90 -7.71 33.31 -42.93
CA ILE A 90 -8.38 34.57 -42.61
C ILE A 90 -9.89 34.32 -42.54
N LEU A 91 -10.60 35.14 -41.77
CA LEU A 91 -12.06 35.17 -41.76
C LEU A 91 -12.53 36.23 -42.77
N ASP A 92 -13.37 35.87 -43.74
CA ASP A 92 -13.92 36.84 -44.69
C ASP A 92 -14.95 37.75 -44.03
N ARG A 93 -14.83 39.06 -44.27
CA ARG A 93 -15.73 40.09 -43.74
C ARG A 93 -17.17 39.91 -44.22
N HIS A 94 -17.37 39.54 -45.48
CA HIS A 94 -18.70 39.57 -46.11
C HIS A 94 -19.49 38.28 -45.87
N GLN A 95 -18.85 37.11 -46.04
CA GLN A 95 -19.53 35.81 -45.92
C GLN A 95 -19.29 35.11 -44.57
N ARG A 96 -18.46 35.69 -43.68
CA ARG A 96 -17.97 35.05 -42.44
C ARG A 96 -17.39 33.65 -42.66
N GLN A 97 -16.77 33.43 -43.82
CA GLN A 97 -16.14 32.15 -44.19
C GLN A 97 -14.67 32.13 -43.84
N ILE A 98 -14.17 30.97 -43.43
CA ILE A 98 -12.75 30.72 -43.23
C ILE A 98 -12.12 30.51 -44.61
N VAL A 99 -11.26 31.44 -45.04
CA VAL A 99 -10.57 31.40 -46.33
C VAL A 99 -9.12 31.00 -46.09
N ILE A 100 -8.70 29.86 -46.67
CA ILE A 100 -7.33 29.36 -46.60
C ILE A 100 -6.55 29.88 -47.79
N LYS A 101 -5.42 30.55 -47.54
CA LYS A 101 -4.53 31.07 -48.56
C LYS A 101 -3.13 30.47 -48.47
N ASN A 102 -2.43 30.41 -49.61
CA ASN A 102 -0.99 30.11 -49.62
C ASN A 102 -0.16 31.38 -49.36
N LEU A 103 1.16 31.26 -49.18
CA LEU A 103 2.04 32.42 -49.02
C LEU A 103 2.07 33.36 -50.26
N ASN A 104 1.53 32.91 -51.40
CA ASN A 104 1.32 33.77 -52.56
C ASN A 104 0.03 34.60 -52.51
N ASN A 105 -0.74 34.52 -51.42
CA ASN A 105 -2.03 35.18 -51.19
C ASN A 105 -3.20 34.65 -52.07
N GLU A 106 -2.98 33.52 -52.75
CA GLU A 106 -3.97 32.83 -53.58
C GLU A 106 -4.89 31.97 -52.70
N THR A 107 -6.18 31.93 -53.04
CA THR A 107 -7.18 31.18 -52.26
C THR A 107 -7.17 29.71 -52.63
N THR A 108 -6.91 28.84 -51.65
CA THR A 108 -6.83 27.39 -51.83
C THR A 108 -8.11 26.65 -51.43
N LYS A 109 -8.83 27.11 -50.41
CA LYS A 109 -10.07 26.49 -49.91
C LYS A 109 -10.91 27.53 -49.16
N ARG A 110 -12.24 27.41 -49.26
CA ARG A 110 -13.21 28.09 -48.37
C ARG A 110 -13.91 27.06 -47.50
N VAL A 111 -14.16 27.41 -46.23
CA VAL A 111 -14.83 26.56 -45.24
C VAL A 111 -15.79 27.41 -44.42
N GLN A 112 -17.03 26.97 -44.25
CA GLN A 112 -17.98 27.61 -43.34
C GLN A 112 -17.57 27.29 -41.89
N PRO A 113 -17.53 28.27 -40.97
CA PRO A 113 -17.38 27.97 -39.54
C PRO A 113 -18.59 27.17 -39.04
N PRO A 114 -18.41 26.32 -38.00
CA PRO A 114 -19.48 25.52 -37.41
C PRO A 114 -20.56 26.36 -36.71
N VAL A 115 -20.26 27.63 -36.35
CA VAL A 115 -21.16 28.54 -35.65
C VAL A 115 -21.17 29.91 -36.37
N PRO A 116 -22.33 30.55 -36.57
CA PRO A 116 -22.42 31.78 -37.37
C PRO A 116 -21.90 33.06 -36.68
N ASN A 117 -21.80 33.08 -35.34
CA ASN A 117 -21.37 34.26 -34.56
C ASN A 117 -19.85 34.34 -34.33
N VAL A 118 -19.04 33.60 -35.09
CA VAL A 118 -17.57 33.72 -35.04
C VAL A 118 -17.15 35.13 -35.45
N ASP A 119 -16.26 35.73 -34.63
CA ASP A 119 -15.83 37.12 -34.74
C ASP A 119 -14.30 37.29 -34.93
N GLY A 120 -13.53 36.22 -34.80
CA GLY A 120 -12.10 36.22 -35.07
C GLY A 120 -11.47 34.82 -35.05
N LEU A 121 -10.27 34.70 -35.62
CA LEU A 121 -9.45 33.50 -35.59
C LEU A 121 -8.28 33.68 -34.60
N LEU A 122 -7.93 32.62 -33.90
CA LEU A 122 -6.80 32.53 -32.98
C LEU A 122 -5.98 31.26 -33.31
N GLU A 123 -4.71 31.25 -32.90
CA GLU A 123 -3.83 30.10 -33.13
C GLU A 123 -4.40 28.81 -32.53
N GLY A 124 -4.26 27.69 -33.23
CA GLY A 124 -4.79 26.38 -32.83
C GLY A 124 -3.75 25.39 -32.29
N GLY A 125 -2.55 25.86 -31.93
CA GLY A 125 -1.46 25.09 -31.32
C GLY A 125 -0.75 24.08 -32.22
N ALA A 126 -1.42 23.57 -33.26
CA ALA A 126 -0.89 22.59 -34.19
C ALA A 126 -1.29 22.90 -35.65
N SER A 127 -0.44 22.46 -36.58
CA SER A 127 -0.67 22.56 -38.02
C SER A 127 -2.04 22.01 -38.42
N GLY A 128 -2.81 22.78 -39.18
CA GLY A 128 -4.16 22.43 -39.64
C GLY A 128 -5.32 22.75 -38.68
N ARG A 129 -5.05 23.19 -37.45
CA ARG A 129 -6.04 23.59 -36.45
C ARG A 129 -6.12 25.11 -36.29
N ILE A 130 -7.31 25.62 -36.00
CA ILE A 130 -7.56 27.01 -35.61
C ILE A 130 -8.51 27.04 -34.41
N LEU A 131 -8.36 28.06 -33.58
CA LEU A 131 -9.29 28.33 -32.50
C LEU A 131 -10.22 29.47 -32.95
N LEU A 132 -11.50 29.17 -33.07
CA LEU A 132 -12.53 30.14 -33.46
C LEU A 132 -12.99 30.87 -32.21
N ARG A 133 -12.97 32.21 -32.23
CA ARG A 133 -13.58 33.02 -31.18
C ARG A 133 -15.04 33.30 -31.54
N ALA A 134 -15.93 33.04 -30.58
CA ALA A 134 -17.26 33.63 -30.49
C ALA A 134 -17.38 34.32 -29.11
N GLU A 135 -18.42 35.13 -28.92
CA GLU A 135 -18.50 36.15 -27.84
C GLU A 135 -18.17 35.64 -26.42
N ASP A 136 -18.61 34.43 -26.11
CA ASP A 136 -18.54 33.75 -24.82
C ASP A 136 -17.79 32.40 -24.84
N ARG A 137 -17.24 31.99 -26.00
CA ARG A 137 -16.65 30.65 -26.20
C ARG A 137 -15.52 30.59 -27.22
N ALA A 138 -14.60 29.66 -27.02
CA ALA A 138 -13.57 29.29 -27.98
C ALA A 138 -13.81 27.86 -28.50
N ILE A 139 -13.77 27.68 -29.83
CA ILE A 139 -14.06 26.40 -30.49
C ILE A 139 -12.83 25.96 -31.28
N LEU A 140 -12.23 24.81 -30.92
CA LEU A 140 -11.09 24.25 -31.62
C LEU A 140 -11.59 23.51 -32.87
N PHE A 141 -11.19 23.98 -34.04
CA PHE A 141 -11.68 23.50 -35.34
C PHE A 141 -10.54 23.03 -36.23
N GLU A 142 -10.68 21.84 -36.81
CA GLU A 142 -9.70 21.26 -37.72
C GLU A 142 -10.14 21.46 -39.18
N VAL A 143 -9.40 22.30 -39.92
CA VAL A 143 -9.87 22.86 -41.20
C VAL A 143 -9.79 21.85 -42.36
N GLN A 144 -8.98 20.80 -42.21
CA GLN A 144 -8.86 19.73 -43.20
C GLN A 144 -10.08 18.81 -43.14
N SER A 145 -10.32 18.21 -41.98
CA SER A 145 -11.43 17.28 -41.68
C SER A 145 -12.80 17.97 -41.52
N ARG A 146 -12.82 19.29 -41.30
CA ARG A 146 -14.00 20.11 -40.95
C ARG A 146 -14.67 19.67 -39.64
N ARG A 147 -13.89 19.11 -38.70
CA ARG A 147 -14.38 18.62 -37.41
C ARG A 147 -14.13 19.63 -36.29
N VAL A 148 -15.11 19.81 -35.40
CA VAL A 148 -14.90 20.43 -34.09
C VAL A 148 -14.20 19.41 -33.18
N LEU A 149 -13.10 19.81 -32.56
CA LEU A 149 -12.31 18.97 -31.65
C LEU A 149 -12.68 19.19 -30.18
N GLY A 150 -13.12 20.40 -29.83
CA GLY A 150 -13.57 20.77 -28.50
C GLY A 150 -14.10 22.21 -28.47
N GLU A 151 -14.78 22.56 -27.39
CA GLU A 151 -15.39 23.87 -27.14
C GLU A 151 -15.24 24.21 -25.66
N ILE A 152 -14.88 25.46 -25.35
CA ILE A 152 -14.68 25.94 -23.98
C ILE A 152 -15.29 27.34 -23.79
N THR A 153 -16.04 27.51 -22.71
CA THR A 153 -16.67 28.80 -22.35
C THR A 153 -15.63 29.72 -21.72
N ALA A 154 -15.42 30.90 -22.28
CA ALA A 154 -14.45 31.87 -21.79
C ALA A 154 -14.91 33.32 -22.07
N PRO A 155 -15.12 34.17 -21.04
CA PRO A 155 -15.74 35.48 -21.23
C PRO A 155 -14.79 36.52 -21.81
N LYS A 156 -15.11 37.05 -23.00
CA LYS A 156 -14.39 38.16 -23.66
C LYS A 156 -12.90 37.83 -23.88
N ILE A 157 -12.66 36.78 -24.66
CA ILE A 157 -11.33 36.29 -25.06
C ILE A 157 -10.54 37.38 -25.79
N LYS A 158 -9.44 37.82 -25.20
CA LYS A 158 -8.55 38.84 -25.75
C LYS A 158 -7.51 38.22 -26.69
N SER A 159 -6.84 37.17 -26.21
CA SER A 159 -5.69 36.53 -26.87
C SER A 159 -5.48 35.13 -26.28
N VAL A 160 -4.79 34.27 -27.02
CA VAL A 160 -4.55 32.89 -26.63
C VAL A 160 -3.07 32.59 -26.79
N VAL A 161 -2.49 31.88 -25.82
CA VAL A 161 -1.06 31.57 -25.76
C VAL A 161 -0.88 30.07 -25.56
N TRP A 162 -0.43 29.39 -26.60
CA TRP A 162 -0.10 27.97 -26.57
C TRP A 162 1.24 27.74 -25.90
N ALA A 163 1.38 26.59 -25.22
CA ALA A 163 2.68 26.07 -24.84
C ALA A 163 3.51 25.77 -26.11
N PRO A 164 4.85 25.95 -26.09
CA PRO A 164 5.73 25.70 -27.25
C PRO A 164 5.64 24.27 -27.83
N ASP A 165 5.21 23.30 -27.04
CA ASP A 165 4.99 21.90 -27.42
C ASP A 165 3.56 21.62 -27.96
N GLY A 166 2.66 22.61 -27.90
CA GLY A 166 1.24 22.46 -28.24
C GLY A 166 0.44 21.58 -27.27
N SER A 167 0.96 21.28 -26.07
CA SER A 167 0.31 20.41 -25.07
C SER A 167 -0.82 21.09 -24.30
N LYS A 168 -0.72 22.40 -24.08
CA LYS A 168 -1.67 23.21 -23.30
C LYS A 168 -1.88 24.57 -23.93
N VAL A 169 -2.97 25.21 -23.56
CA VAL A 169 -3.36 26.54 -24.01
C VAL A 169 -3.81 27.40 -22.83
N ALA A 170 -3.35 28.66 -22.79
CA ALA A 170 -3.82 29.66 -21.86
C ALA A 170 -4.67 30.70 -22.61
N ILE A 171 -5.95 30.78 -22.25
CA ILE A 171 -6.94 31.69 -22.82
C ILE A 171 -7.02 32.93 -21.93
N LEU A 172 -6.53 34.07 -22.44
CA LEU A 172 -6.49 35.33 -21.70
C LEU A 172 -7.80 36.10 -21.91
N CYS A 173 -8.60 36.19 -20.85
CA CYS A 173 -9.81 36.99 -20.75
C CYS A 173 -9.49 38.39 -20.17
N LYS A 174 -10.49 39.27 -20.04
CA LYS A 174 -10.28 40.63 -19.48
C LYS A 174 -9.74 40.62 -18.04
N TYR A 175 -10.27 39.72 -17.21
CA TYR A 175 -9.97 39.60 -15.77
C TYR A 175 -9.67 38.15 -15.37
N GLY A 176 -9.40 37.26 -16.31
CA GLY A 176 -9.23 35.84 -15.98
C GLY A 176 -8.39 35.09 -16.99
N ILE A 177 -7.95 33.92 -16.57
CA ILE A 177 -7.15 32.99 -17.36
C ILE A 177 -7.84 31.64 -17.26
N VAL A 178 -8.12 31.03 -18.42
CA VAL A 178 -8.58 29.66 -18.50
C VAL A 178 -7.42 28.84 -19.09
N ILE A 179 -6.92 27.85 -18.35
CA ILE A 179 -5.94 26.89 -18.86
C ILE A 179 -6.71 25.65 -19.30
N ALA A 180 -6.44 25.22 -20.53
CA ALA A 180 -6.99 24.00 -21.08
C ALA A 180 -5.88 23.14 -21.73
N ASP A 181 -6.19 21.88 -21.97
CA ASP A 181 -5.31 20.95 -22.67
C ASP A 181 -5.32 21.18 -24.20
N ARG A 182 -4.70 20.25 -24.95
CA ARG A 182 -4.65 20.28 -26.42
C ARG A 182 -6.01 19.99 -27.10
N GLN A 183 -7.00 19.51 -26.37
CA GLN A 183 -8.36 19.21 -26.83
C GLN A 183 -9.39 20.28 -26.41
N LEU A 184 -8.99 21.28 -25.60
CA LEU A 184 -9.83 22.26 -24.90
C LEU A 184 -10.59 21.73 -23.68
N GLU A 185 -10.15 20.62 -23.08
CA GLU A 185 -10.63 20.24 -21.74
C GLU A 185 -10.08 21.24 -20.71
N GLN A 186 -10.97 21.83 -19.91
CA GLN A 186 -10.61 22.88 -18.95
C GLN A 186 -9.86 22.29 -17.75
N MET A 187 -8.58 22.64 -17.60
CA MET A 187 -7.78 22.24 -16.44
C MET A 187 -8.03 23.14 -15.23
N CYS A 188 -7.97 24.47 -15.42
CA CYS A 188 -8.26 25.43 -14.37
C CYS A 188 -8.77 26.76 -14.93
N SER A 189 -9.50 27.52 -14.12
CA SER A 189 -10.01 28.85 -14.44
C SER A 189 -9.82 29.76 -13.23
N ILE A 190 -9.18 30.92 -13.44
CA ILE A 190 -8.83 31.87 -12.39
C ILE A 190 -9.30 33.26 -12.77
N SER A 191 -9.86 33.97 -11.78
CA SER A 191 -10.19 35.39 -11.86
C SER A 191 -9.20 36.24 -11.05
N ASP A 192 -8.87 37.42 -11.58
CA ASP A 192 -8.03 38.42 -10.93
C ASP A 192 -8.77 39.77 -10.95
N ASN A 193 -8.70 40.50 -9.84
CA ASN A 193 -9.34 41.81 -9.70
C ASN A 193 -8.72 42.86 -10.65
N VAL A 194 -7.45 42.66 -11.05
CA VAL A 194 -6.72 43.58 -11.94
C VAL A 194 -6.72 43.08 -13.39
N ARG A 195 -7.00 43.98 -14.34
CA ARG A 195 -7.02 43.64 -15.77
C ARG A 195 -5.68 43.08 -16.25
N ILE A 196 -5.73 41.88 -16.83
CA ILE A 196 -4.56 41.15 -17.35
C ILE A 196 -4.06 41.81 -18.64
N LYS A 197 -2.73 41.92 -18.78
CA LYS A 197 -2.07 42.60 -19.91
C LYS A 197 -1.53 41.60 -20.93
N SER A 198 -0.81 40.60 -20.46
CA SER A 198 -0.10 39.58 -21.23
C SER A 198 0.20 38.38 -20.34
N GLY A 199 0.48 37.22 -20.93
CA GLY A 199 1.05 36.09 -20.22
C GLY A 199 1.80 35.16 -21.17
N ILE A 200 2.67 34.32 -20.62
CA ILE A 200 3.58 33.45 -21.36
C ILE A 200 3.90 32.19 -20.55
N TRP A 201 4.14 31.08 -21.24
CA TRP A 201 4.66 29.85 -20.63
C TRP A 201 6.17 29.96 -20.40
N ASP A 202 6.67 29.38 -19.32
CA ASP A 202 8.11 29.18 -19.10
C ASP A 202 8.66 28.16 -20.10
N VAL A 203 9.60 28.61 -20.94
CA VAL A 203 10.17 27.85 -22.08
C VAL A 203 11.49 27.15 -21.69
N SER A 204 11.82 27.04 -20.40
CA SER A 204 13.07 26.39 -19.97
C SER A 204 13.02 24.85 -20.10
N PRO A 205 13.91 24.22 -20.91
CA PRO A 205 13.83 22.79 -21.20
C PRO A 205 14.59 21.91 -20.18
N THR A 206 15.61 22.44 -19.51
CA THR A 206 16.44 21.74 -18.51
C THR A 206 16.47 22.53 -17.21
N GLY A 207 16.28 21.84 -16.07
CA GLY A 207 16.02 22.46 -14.76
C GLY A 207 14.75 23.34 -14.70
N GLY A 208 13.89 23.25 -15.70
CA GLY A 208 12.74 24.13 -15.93
C GLY A 208 11.40 23.54 -15.51
N THR A 209 10.32 24.31 -15.69
CA THR A 209 8.96 23.84 -15.36
C THR A 209 8.28 23.05 -16.48
N ALA A 210 8.96 22.77 -17.60
CA ALA A 210 8.46 21.96 -18.72
C ALA A 210 7.04 22.37 -19.20
N ASN A 211 6.84 23.67 -19.45
CA ASN A 211 5.55 24.25 -19.84
C ASN A 211 4.40 23.95 -18.84
N GLN A 212 4.70 23.82 -17.55
CA GLN A 212 3.72 23.71 -16.45
C GLN A 212 3.58 25.02 -15.65
N LEU A 213 4.38 26.05 -15.93
CA LEU A 213 4.26 27.37 -15.32
C LEU A 213 3.80 28.39 -16.35
N PHE A 214 2.65 29.03 -16.11
CA PHE A 214 2.20 30.17 -16.89
C PHE A 214 2.32 31.45 -16.07
N ILE A 215 3.10 32.40 -16.58
CA ILE A 215 3.43 33.67 -15.94
C ILE A 215 2.65 34.77 -16.63
N TYR A 216 1.93 35.60 -15.87
CA TYR A 216 1.13 36.69 -16.40
C TYR A 216 1.40 38.03 -15.72
N ALA A 217 1.31 39.10 -16.50
CA ALA A 217 1.48 40.47 -16.05
C ALA A 217 0.12 41.17 -15.95
N THR A 218 -0.14 41.77 -14.79
CA THR A 218 -1.29 42.64 -14.52
C THR A 218 -0.86 44.11 -14.63
N LEU A 219 -1.61 45.04 -14.04
CA LEU A 219 -1.19 46.45 -13.95
C LEU A 219 -0.05 46.68 -12.95
N HIS A 220 0.02 45.87 -11.88
CA HIS A 220 0.87 46.09 -10.70
C HIS A 220 1.69 44.88 -10.27
N HIS A 221 1.43 43.69 -10.82
CA HIS A 221 2.08 42.45 -10.38
C HIS A 221 2.38 41.51 -11.56
N VAL A 222 3.53 40.86 -11.50
CA VAL A 222 3.81 39.59 -12.17
C VAL A 222 3.32 38.48 -11.25
N LYS A 223 2.42 37.65 -11.75
CA LYS A 223 1.83 36.51 -11.05
C LYS A 223 2.07 35.22 -11.84
N TYR A 224 1.92 34.10 -11.18
CA TYR A 224 1.89 32.79 -11.82
C TYR A 224 0.57 32.07 -11.60
N VAL A 225 0.30 31.13 -12.50
CA VAL A 225 -0.72 30.08 -12.36
C VAL A 225 -0.11 28.76 -12.80
N LEU A 226 -0.40 27.72 -12.02
CA LEU A 226 -0.15 26.32 -12.38
C LEU A 226 -1.43 25.67 -12.93
N PRO A 227 -1.33 24.65 -13.80
CA PRO A 227 -2.47 23.85 -14.24
C PRO A 227 -3.23 23.15 -13.10
N SER A 228 -2.65 23.03 -11.91
CA SER A 228 -3.33 22.58 -10.68
C SER A 228 -4.34 23.60 -10.12
N GLY A 229 -4.42 24.80 -10.69
CA GLY A 229 -5.22 25.92 -10.19
C GLY A 229 -4.51 26.77 -9.12
N ASP A 230 -3.33 26.35 -8.65
CA ASP A 230 -2.57 27.12 -7.66
C ASP A 230 -1.99 28.40 -8.28
N THR A 231 -2.07 29.49 -7.53
CA THR A 231 -1.58 30.82 -7.96
C THR A 231 -0.67 31.45 -6.91
N GLY A 232 0.07 32.48 -7.31
CA GLY A 232 0.86 33.32 -6.43
C GLY A 232 1.40 34.56 -7.13
N THR A 233 1.93 35.50 -6.34
CA THR A 233 2.55 36.73 -6.83
C THR A 233 4.06 36.58 -6.81
N ILE A 234 4.72 36.71 -7.96
CA ILE A 234 6.17 36.64 -8.07
C ILE A 234 6.81 37.99 -7.71
N ARG A 235 6.28 39.08 -8.28
CA ARG A 235 6.90 40.40 -8.17
C ARG A 235 5.91 41.53 -8.35
N THR A 236 6.02 42.56 -7.53
CA THR A 236 5.31 43.84 -7.72
C THR A 236 6.01 44.70 -8.78
N LEU A 237 5.25 45.49 -9.53
CA LEU A 237 5.69 46.30 -10.66
C LEU A 237 5.27 47.76 -10.47
N ASP A 238 6.21 48.69 -10.61
CA ASP A 238 5.95 50.14 -10.57
C ASP A 238 5.30 50.65 -11.87
N SER A 239 5.53 49.93 -12.97
CA SER A 239 4.94 50.23 -14.28
C SER A 239 4.51 48.93 -14.99
N PRO A 240 3.42 48.93 -15.77
CA PRO A 240 2.92 47.71 -16.38
C PRO A 240 3.77 47.29 -17.57
N LEU A 241 4.06 45.99 -17.61
CA LEU A 241 4.93 45.36 -18.59
C LEU A 241 4.15 44.32 -19.39
N TYR A 242 4.63 44.05 -20.60
CA TYR A 242 4.09 43.04 -21.50
C TYR A 242 5.10 41.89 -21.61
N ALA A 243 4.78 40.76 -20.98
CA ALA A 243 5.60 39.55 -21.01
C ALA A 243 5.65 38.98 -22.45
N MET A 244 6.85 38.74 -22.96
CA MET A 244 7.10 38.21 -24.31
C MET A 244 7.73 36.82 -24.27
N ARG A 245 8.64 36.55 -23.33
CA ARG A 245 9.29 35.24 -23.13
C ARG A 245 9.73 35.07 -21.69
N ALA A 246 9.57 33.88 -21.12
CA ALA A 246 10.17 33.49 -19.85
C ALA A 246 11.16 32.34 -20.07
N VAL A 247 12.35 32.45 -19.47
CA VAL A 247 13.39 31.41 -19.50
C VAL A 247 14.05 31.35 -18.12
N LYS A 248 13.89 30.23 -17.41
CA LYS A 248 14.36 30.04 -16.04
C LYS A 248 13.85 31.18 -15.15
N ASP A 249 14.76 31.95 -14.55
CA ASP A 249 14.46 33.05 -13.63
C ASP A 249 14.58 34.44 -14.30
N GLN A 250 14.46 34.50 -15.64
CA GLN A 250 14.46 35.74 -16.42
C GLN A 250 13.18 35.89 -17.25
N LEU A 251 12.51 37.03 -17.06
CA LEU A 251 11.34 37.47 -17.81
C LEU A 251 11.75 38.56 -18.81
N PHE A 252 11.60 38.28 -20.10
CA PHE A 252 11.78 39.22 -21.20
C PHE A 252 10.43 39.90 -21.47
N CYS A 253 10.40 41.22 -21.41
CA CYS A 253 9.17 42.01 -21.49
C CYS A 253 9.37 43.33 -22.24
N LEU A 254 8.27 43.92 -22.71
CA LEU A 254 8.22 45.27 -23.25
C LEU A 254 7.56 46.21 -22.24
N ASP A 255 8.06 47.44 -22.13
CA ASP A 255 7.37 48.50 -21.39
C ASP A 255 6.32 49.23 -22.27
N ARG A 256 5.67 50.26 -21.71
CA ARG A 256 4.69 51.08 -22.45
C ARG A 256 5.29 51.87 -23.62
N GLU A 257 6.60 52.09 -23.62
CA GLU A 257 7.33 52.78 -24.69
C GLU A 257 7.87 51.81 -25.75
N ALA A 258 7.43 50.54 -25.69
CA ALA A 258 7.88 49.43 -26.53
C ALA A 258 9.39 49.12 -26.41
N ARG A 259 10.04 49.51 -25.31
CA ARG A 259 11.45 49.18 -25.07
C ARG A 259 11.59 47.79 -24.44
N PRO A 260 12.54 46.95 -24.91
CA PRO A 260 12.82 45.66 -24.28
C PRO A 260 13.46 45.83 -22.90
N ARG A 261 12.93 45.11 -21.91
CA ARG A 261 13.47 45.00 -20.56
C ARG A 261 13.57 43.53 -20.15
N VAL A 262 14.61 43.21 -19.38
CA VAL A 262 14.80 41.89 -18.76
C VAL A 262 14.68 42.06 -17.25
N ILE A 263 13.84 41.23 -16.63
CA ILE A 263 13.58 41.28 -15.18
C ILE A 263 13.82 39.89 -14.59
N SER A 264 14.60 39.84 -13.52
CA SER A 264 14.76 38.61 -12.73
C SER A 264 13.47 38.30 -11.95
N ILE A 265 13.06 37.03 -11.92
CA ILE A 265 11.83 36.55 -11.27
C ILE A 265 12.15 35.38 -10.36
N ASP A 266 11.70 35.41 -9.11
CA ASP A 266 11.79 34.26 -8.21
C ASP A 266 10.61 33.31 -8.49
N THR A 267 10.92 32.09 -8.93
CA THR A 267 9.92 31.06 -9.22
C THR A 267 9.95 29.90 -8.22
N THR A 268 10.69 30.03 -7.12
CA THR A 268 10.92 28.94 -6.14
C THR A 268 9.62 28.43 -5.51
N GLU A 269 8.70 29.33 -5.14
CA GLU A 269 7.37 28.94 -4.61
C GLU A 269 6.55 28.15 -5.65
N ALA A 270 6.56 28.61 -6.91
CA ALA A 270 5.83 27.96 -7.99
C ALA A 270 6.43 26.58 -8.35
N ARG A 271 7.76 26.47 -8.38
CA ARG A 271 8.47 25.19 -8.54
C ARG A 271 8.17 24.23 -7.39
N PHE A 272 8.11 24.71 -6.15
CA PHE A 272 7.75 23.91 -4.98
C PHE A 272 6.32 23.36 -5.07
N LYS A 273 5.32 24.22 -5.33
CA LYS A 273 3.92 23.80 -5.51
C LYS A 273 3.76 22.83 -6.70
N LEU A 274 4.48 23.06 -7.79
CA LEU A 274 4.49 22.18 -8.95
C LEU A 274 5.11 20.81 -8.64
N ALA A 275 6.21 20.75 -7.88
CA ALA A 275 6.84 19.50 -7.46
C ALA A 275 5.92 18.68 -6.53
N LEU A 276 5.22 19.35 -5.61
CA LEU A 276 4.19 18.73 -4.76
C LEU A 276 3.03 18.17 -5.60
N ALA A 277 2.47 18.98 -6.51
CA ALA A 277 1.38 18.55 -7.42
C ALA A 277 1.81 17.39 -8.34
N SER A 278 3.10 17.36 -8.72
CA SER A 278 3.71 16.28 -9.53
C SER A 278 4.16 15.06 -8.70
N LYS A 279 3.89 15.04 -7.39
CA LYS A 279 4.31 13.99 -6.43
C LYS A 279 5.82 13.69 -6.42
N ARG A 280 6.67 14.68 -6.71
CA ARG A 280 8.14 14.55 -6.76
C ARG A 280 8.79 14.84 -5.40
N TYR A 281 8.56 13.96 -4.43
CA TYR A 281 8.91 14.22 -3.04
C TYR A 281 10.43 14.42 -2.77
N GLY A 282 11.32 13.73 -3.50
CA GLY A 282 12.77 13.96 -3.39
C GLY A 282 13.18 15.38 -3.76
N GLN A 283 12.62 15.94 -4.85
CA GLN A 283 12.86 17.33 -5.24
C GLN A 283 12.28 18.30 -4.21
N VAL A 284 11.10 18.00 -3.66
CA VAL A 284 10.50 18.78 -2.56
C VAL A 284 11.43 18.81 -1.34
N MET A 285 11.96 17.67 -0.90
CA MET A 285 12.90 17.58 0.24
C MET A 285 14.23 18.31 -0.02
N HIS A 286 14.79 18.21 -1.23
CA HIS A 286 15.97 19.00 -1.59
C HIS A 286 15.70 20.50 -1.50
N MET A 287 14.53 20.96 -1.97
CA MET A 287 14.10 22.35 -1.83
C MET A 287 13.84 22.73 -0.36
N VAL A 288 13.27 21.86 0.48
CA VAL A 288 13.06 22.11 1.91
C VAL A 288 14.39 22.33 2.65
N ARG A 289 15.40 21.51 2.37
CA ARG A 289 16.71 21.57 3.05
C ARG A 289 17.57 22.76 2.59
N HIS A 290 17.55 23.10 1.30
CA HIS A 290 18.51 24.06 0.72
C HIS A 290 17.91 25.40 0.28
N SER A 291 16.59 25.50 0.05
CA SER A 291 15.95 26.74 -0.39
C SER A 291 15.38 27.53 0.79
N ARG A 292 15.46 28.86 0.73
CA ARG A 292 14.82 29.77 1.70
C ARG A 292 13.29 29.86 1.49
N LEU A 293 12.61 28.72 1.58
CA LEU A 293 11.15 28.61 1.55
C LEU A 293 10.55 29.00 2.91
N CYS A 294 10.76 30.28 3.28
CA CYS A 294 10.47 30.80 4.60
C CYS A 294 9.07 31.41 4.69
N GLY A 295 8.07 30.68 5.18
CA GLY A 295 6.79 31.29 5.51
C GLY A 295 5.74 30.38 6.14
N ARG A 296 5.01 30.93 7.13
CA ARG A 296 3.78 30.33 7.68
C ARG A 296 2.76 29.98 6.59
N ALA A 297 2.78 30.71 5.47
CA ALA A 297 1.94 30.45 4.30
C ALA A 297 2.22 29.09 3.62
N ILE A 298 3.47 28.61 3.63
CA ILE A 298 3.82 27.30 3.04
C ILE A 298 3.37 26.17 3.97
N VAL A 299 3.53 26.33 5.29
CA VAL A 299 3.01 25.38 6.29
C VAL A 299 1.48 25.28 6.20
N ALA A 300 0.77 26.41 6.16
CA ALA A 300 -0.69 26.43 5.99
C ALA A 300 -1.13 25.83 4.64
N TYR A 301 -0.37 26.07 3.56
CA TYR A 301 -0.61 25.45 2.26
C TYR A 301 -0.45 23.92 2.31
N LEU A 302 0.62 23.40 2.92
CA LEU A 302 0.82 21.96 3.09
C LEU A 302 -0.28 21.32 3.96
N GLN A 303 -0.68 21.96 5.05
CA GLN A 303 -1.81 21.53 5.89
C GLN A 303 -3.12 21.46 5.09
N SER A 304 -3.49 22.54 4.38
CA SER A 304 -4.72 22.60 3.56
C SER A 304 -4.73 21.63 2.36
N LYS A 305 -3.56 21.21 1.87
CA LYS A 305 -3.43 20.19 0.80
C LYS A 305 -3.33 18.75 1.35
N GLY A 306 -3.36 18.56 2.67
CA GLY A 306 -3.30 17.22 3.28
C GLY A 306 -1.90 16.61 3.39
N PHE A 307 -0.84 17.43 3.41
CA PHE A 307 0.55 16.98 3.59
C PHE A 307 1.18 17.51 4.89
N PRO A 308 0.60 17.23 6.08
CA PRO A 308 1.11 17.75 7.35
C PRO A 308 2.47 17.16 7.74
N GLU A 309 2.81 15.95 7.29
CA GLU A 309 4.13 15.31 7.49
C GLU A 309 5.28 16.15 6.94
N VAL A 310 5.16 16.60 5.68
CA VAL A 310 6.16 17.45 5.03
C VAL A 310 6.33 18.77 5.80
N ALA A 311 5.24 19.29 6.35
CA ALA A 311 5.26 20.49 7.18
C ALA A 311 6.00 20.30 8.51
N LEU A 312 6.09 19.07 9.05
CA LEU A 312 6.80 18.78 10.30
C LEU A 312 8.29 19.12 10.24
N HIS A 313 8.92 18.96 9.06
CA HIS A 313 10.32 19.34 8.84
C HIS A 313 10.54 20.86 8.72
N PHE A 314 9.49 21.64 8.41
CA PHE A 314 9.57 23.12 8.37
C PHE A 314 9.43 23.77 9.75
N VAL A 315 8.81 23.09 10.72
CA VAL A 315 8.49 23.66 12.04
C VAL A 315 9.56 23.31 13.08
N ARG A 316 10.32 24.34 13.49
CA ARG A 316 11.33 24.26 14.57
C ARG A 316 10.81 24.58 15.96
N GLU A 317 9.63 25.20 16.07
CA GLU A 317 9.03 25.60 17.35
C GLU A 317 8.35 24.40 18.01
N PRO A 318 8.77 23.95 19.22
CA PRO A 318 8.29 22.69 19.82
C PRO A 318 6.76 22.61 19.98
N ARG A 319 6.09 23.71 20.35
CA ARG A 319 4.63 23.73 20.54
C ARG A 319 3.85 23.56 19.23
N THR A 320 4.33 24.19 18.15
CA THR A 320 3.72 24.07 16.82
C THR A 320 4.08 22.72 16.19
N ARG A 321 5.29 22.20 16.47
CA ARG A 321 5.74 20.85 16.06
C ARG A 321 4.91 19.76 16.73
N PHE A 322 4.67 19.86 18.04
CA PHE A 322 3.84 18.93 18.82
C PHE A 322 2.43 18.79 18.24
N ARG A 323 1.71 19.91 18.08
CA ARG A 323 0.35 19.90 17.51
C ARG A 323 0.30 19.36 16.07
N LEU A 324 1.34 19.64 15.29
CA LEU A 324 1.46 19.11 13.94
C LEU A 324 1.74 17.60 13.95
N ALA A 325 2.60 17.11 14.84
CA ALA A 325 2.87 15.69 15.01
C ALA A 325 1.62 14.91 15.45
N LEU A 326 0.84 15.44 16.40
CA LEU A 326 -0.48 14.88 16.76
C LEU A 326 -1.43 14.85 15.55
N ALA A 327 -1.50 15.92 14.75
CA ALA A 327 -2.33 15.96 13.54
C ALA A 327 -1.85 15.00 12.43
N CYS A 328 -0.56 14.68 12.36
CA CYS A 328 0.00 13.63 11.51
C CYS A 328 -0.22 12.21 12.08
N GLY A 329 -0.59 12.10 13.37
CA GLY A 329 -0.56 10.84 14.10
C GLY A 329 0.86 10.31 14.40
N ASN A 330 1.93 11.09 14.20
CA ASN A 330 3.29 10.64 14.49
C ASN A 330 3.58 10.80 15.99
N ILE A 331 3.38 9.72 16.74
CA ILE A 331 3.55 9.67 18.21
C ILE A 331 5.02 9.86 18.64
N GLU A 332 5.99 9.36 17.87
CA GLU A 332 7.42 9.48 18.21
C GLU A 332 7.86 10.95 18.20
N ALA A 333 7.60 11.66 17.10
CA ALA A 333 7.92 13.08 16.99
C ALA A 333 7.08 13.96 17.93
N ALA A 334 5.86 13.53 18.28
CA ALA A 334 5.05 14.18 19.30
C ALA A 334 5.65 13.99 20.71
N MET A 335 6.16 12.80 21.03
CA MET A 335 6.82 12.49 22.30
C MET A 335 8.13 13.30 22.46
N GLU A 336 8.99 13.33 21.44
CA GLU A 336 10.19 14.21 21.43
C GLU A 336 9.83 15.67 21.72
N SER A 337 8.76 16.16 21.07
CA SER A 337 8.28 17.53 21.23
C SER A 337 7.68 17.77 22.62
N ALA A 338 7.03 16.77 23.22
CA ALA A 338 6.50 16.83 24.58
C ALA A 338 7.63 16.90 25.63
N PHE A 339 8.68 16.08 25.49
CA PHE A 339 9.87 16.16 26.35
C PHE A 339 10.57 17.52 26.25
N ALA A 340 10.71 18.07 25.03
CA ALA A 340 11.29 19.39 24.84
C ALA A 340 10.45 20.52 25.47
N LEU A 341 9.12 20.40 25.43
CA LEU A 341 8.20 21.34 26.08
C LEU A 341 8.22 21.22 27.62
N GLU A 342 8.39 20.01 28.14
CA GLU A 342 8.51 19.74 29.57
C GLU A 342 9.79 20.36 30.15
N GLN A 343 10.94 20.11 29.53
CA GLN A 343 12.21 20.74 29.93
C GLN A 343 12.16 22.28 29.86
N GLN A 344 11.44 22.84 28.88
CA GLN A 344 11.18 24.28 28.80
C GLN A 344 10.29 24.75 29.96
N ALA A 345 9.20 24.04 30.26
CA ALA A 345 8.27 24.38 31.33
C ALA A 345 8.93 24.30 32.74
N GLU A 346 9.78 23.30 32.97
CA GLU A 346 10.62 23.19 34.17
C GLU A 346 11.57 24.39 34.31
N SER A 347 12.25 24.78 33.22
CA SER A 347 13.15 25.96 33.21
C SER A 347 12.42 27.29 33.42
N GLU A 348 11.12 27.36 33.09
CA GLU A 348 10.25 28.52 33.29
C GLU A 348 9.46 28.47 34.61
N GLY A 349 9.57 27.40 35.40
CA GLY A 349 8.85 27.23 36.68
C GLY A 349 7.33 27.08 36.53
N LYS A 350 6.83 26.50 35.43
CA LYS A 350 5.39 26.35 35.14
C LYS A 350 4.96 24.88 35.12
N GLU A 351 3.90 24.52 35.84
CA GLU A 351 3.28 23.18 35.83
C GLU A 351 2.53 22.82 34.52
N SER A 352 2.83 23.47 33.40
CA SER A 352 2.06 23.37 32.14
C SER A 352 2.23 22.05 31.36
N GLY A 353 2.95 21.07 31.91
CA GLY A 353 3.20 19.78 31.26
C GLY A 353 1.99 18.86 31.20
N ARG A 354 1.04 18.98 32.15
CA ARG A 354 -0.10 18.03 32.28
C ARG A 354 -0.98 17.98 31.03
N ASP A 355 -1.27 19.14 30.43
CA ASP A 355 -2.12 19.24 29.24
C ASP A 355 -1.47 18.58 28.01
N VAL A 356 -0.15 18.76 27.85
CA VAL A 356 0.64 18.19 26.73
C VAL A 356 0.65 16.67 26.81
N TRP A 357 0.92 16.11 27.99
CA TRP A 357 0.87 14.65 28.20
C TRP A 357 -0.55 14.08 28.11
N GLY A 358 -1.58 14.86 28.48
CA GLY A 358 -2.99 14.51 28.31
C GLY A 358 -3.44 14.46 26.84
N GLU A 359 -3.07 15.47 26.04
CA GLU A 359 -3.30 15.48 24.58
C GLU A 359 -2.57 14.29 23.91
N LEU A 360 -1.31 14.05 24.25
CA LEU A 360 -0.51 12.94 23.71
C LEU A 360 -1.09 11.57 24.11
N GLY A 361 -1.47 11.39 25.37
CA GLY A 361 -2.06 10.14 25.86
C GLY A 361 -3.41 9.83 25.22
N SER A 362 -4.22 10.85 24.93
CA SER A 362 -5.51 10.68 24.25
C SER A 362 -5.32 10.26 22.78
N GLU A 363 -4.33 10.84 22.09
CA GLU A 363 -3.99 10.49 20.71
C GLU A 363 -3.34 9.10 20.61
N ALA A 364 -2.39 8.78 21.51
CA ALA A 364 -1.76 7.46 21.58
C ALA A 364 -2.77 6.34 21.88
N LEU A 365 -3.76 6.61 22.75
CA LEU A 365 -4.86 5.68 23.04
C LEU A 365 -5.73 5.43 21.80
N ARG A 366 -6.04 6.47 21.00
CA ARG A 366 -6.78 6.33 19.74
C ARG A 366 -6.05 5.43 18.73
N GLN A 367 -4.72 5.41 18.77
CA GLN A 367 -3.88 4.61 17.88
C GLN A 367 -3.55 3.21 18.44
N GLY A 368 -3.91 2.90 19.69
CA GLY A 368 -3.59 1.62 20.33
C GLY A 368 -2.14 1.48 20.82
N ASN A 369 -1.39 2.59 20.91
CA ASN A 369 -0.03 2.61 21.47
C ASN A 369 -0.10 2.77 23.00
N HIS A 370 -0.36 1.67 23.70
CA HIS A 370 -0.59 1.67 25.14
C HIS A 370 0.65 2.00 25.97
N GLN A 371 1.86 1.77 25.45
CA GLN A 371 3.11 2.11 26.15
C GLN A 371 3.27 3.62 26.35
N VAL A 372 2.88 4.41 25.34
CA VAL A 372 2.89 5.88 25.45
C VAL A 372 1.75 6.38 26.33
N VAL A 373 0.60 5.71 26.32
CA VAL A 373 -0.51 5.99 27.25
C VAL A 373 -0.10 5.74 28.71
N GLU A 374 0.58 4.63 29.00
CA GLU A 374 1.15 4.32 30.32
C GLU A 374 2.10 5.43 30.78
N MET A 375 3.04 5.84 29.93
CA MET A 375 3.98 6.93 30.22
C MET A 375 3.25 8.26 30.48
N SER A 376 2.25 8.61 29.66
CA SER A 376 1.42 9.79 29.85
C SER A 376 0.68 9.76 31.18
N TYR A 377 0.01 8.66 31.53
CA TYR A 377 -0.74 8.56 32.80
C TYR A 377 0.15 8.52 34.04
N GLN A 378 1.37 7.99 33.95
CA GLN A 378 2.36 8.11 35.01
C GLN A 378 2.78 9.57 35.24
N ARG A 379 2.96 10.35 34.15
CA ARG A 379 3.32 11.78 34.22
C ARG A 379 2.16 12.68 34.65
N THR A 380 0.93 12.41 34.21
CA THR A 380 -0.27 13.15 34.67
C THR A 380 -0.73 12.72 36.07
N LYS A 381 -0.16 11.63 36.62
CA LYS A 381 -0.51 10.99 37.91
C LYS A 381 -1.95 10.46 37.97
N ASP A 382 -2.51 10.05 36.83
CA ASP A 382 -3.88 9.52 36.72
C ASP A 382 -3.92 8.00 37.01
N PHE A 383 -3.73 7.63 38.28
CA PHE A 383 -3.52 6.25 38.73
C PHE A 383 -4.71 5.28 38.50
N ASP A 384 -5.95 5.77 38.48
CA ASP A 384 -7.14 4.94 38.24
C ASP A 384 -7.17 4.42 36.79
N ARG A 385 -6.89 5.34 35.85
CA ARG A 385 -6.77 5.01 34.41
C ARG A 385 -5.61 4.06 34.16
N LEU A 386 -4.51 4.22 34.90
CA LEU A 386 -3.35 3.33 34.84
C LEU A 386 -3.67 1.92 35.36
N SER A 387 -4.43 1.82 36.45
CA SER A 387 -4.89 0.53 37.01
C SER A 387 -5.84 -0.20 36.05
N PHE A 388 -6.75 0.53 35.41
CA PHE A 388 -7.61 0.00 34.35
C PHE A 388 -6.83 -0.41 33.08
N LEU A 389 -5.79 0.33 32.71
CA LEU A 389 -4.92 -0.02 31.57
C LEU A 389 -4.22 -1.37 31.81
N TYR A 390 -3.67 -1.61 33.00
CA TYR A 390 -3.01 -2.87 33.33
C TYR A 390 -3.98 -4.07 33.39
N LEU A 391 -5.25 -3.84 33.74
CA LEU A 391 -6.30 -4.85 33.61
C LEU A 391 -6.53 -5.22 32.14
N LEU A 392 -6.62 -4.22 31.26
CA LEU A 392 -6.86 -4.44 29.83
C LEU A 392 -5.69 -5.14 29.12
N THR A 393 -4.44 -4.83 29.48
CA THR A 393 -3.25 -5.50 28.93
C THR A 393 -2.98 -6.86 29.57
N GLY A 394 -3.54 -7.12 30.76
CA GLY A 394 -3.29 -8.34 31.54
C GLY A 394 -1.98 -8.34 32.33
N ASP A 395 -1.38 -7.17 32.56
CA ASP A 395 -0.15 -7.03 33.35
C ASP A 395 -0.45 -7.06 34.87
N THR A 396 -0.56 -8.28 35.39
CA THR A 396 -0.75 -8.54 36.81
C THR A 396 0.42 -8.10 37.69
N GLU A 397 1.63 -7.92 37.14
CA GLU A 397 2.79 -7.49 37.91
C GLU A 397 2.76 -5.98 38.18
N LYS A 398 2.47 -5.17 37.15
CA LYS A 398 2.28 -3.74 37.30
C LYS A 398 1.04 -3.43 38.13
N LEU A 399 -0.04 -4.20 38.00
CA LEU A 399 -1.21 -4.06 38.87
C LEU A 399 -0.90 -4.39 40.35
N ARG A 400 -0.04 -5.38 40.63
CA ARG A 400 0.45 -5.64 42.00
C ARG A 400 1.40 -4.54 42.51
N LYS A 401 2.14 -3.85 41.63
CA LYS A 401 2.89 -2.63 42.00
C LYS A 401 1.94 -1.47 42.32
N MET A 402 0.85 -1.30 41.56
CA MET A 402 -0.19 -0.30 41.84
C MET A 402 -0.84 -0.50 43.22
N LEU A 403 -1.16 -1.74 43.61
CA LEU A 403 -1.66 -2.05 44.96
C LEU A 403 -0.72 -1.56 46.07
N LYS A 404 0.61 -1.72 45.89
CA LYS A 404 1.62 -1.20 46.82
C LYS A 404 1.68 0.33 46.83
N ILE A 405 1.54 0.98 45.67
CA ILE A 405 1.52 2.44 45.55
C ILE A 405 0.28 3.03 46.23
N SER A 406 -0.91 2.43 46.05
CA SER A 406 -2.12 2.82 46.78
C SER A 406 -1.93 2.66 48.30
N ASN A 407 -1.29 1.57 48.75
CA ASN A 407 -0.99 1.36 50.17
C ASN A 407 0.00 2.41 50.73
N MET A 408 1.05 2.77 49.98
CA MET A 408 1.98 3.84 50.36
C MET A 408 1.31 5.22 50.40
N ARG A 409 0.29 5.45 49.57
CA ARG A 409 -0.50 6.69 49.53
C ARG A 409 -1.68 6.72 50.50
N GLN A 410 -1.87 5.67 51.31
CA GLN A 410 -3.06 5.46 52.18
C GLN A 410 -4.41 5.54 51.44
N ASP A 411 -4.42 5.21 50.14
CA ASP A 411 -5.62 5.20 49.31
C ASP A 411 -6.34 3.85 49.45
N ILE A 412 -7.27 3.80 50.42
CA ILE A 412 -8.10 2.64 50.75
C ILE A 412 -8.92 2.17 49.52
N MET A 413 -9.46 3.11 48.73
CA MET A 413 -10.33 2.79 47.60
C MET A 413 -9.53 2.25 46.41
N GLY A 414 -8.41 2.89 46.08
CA GLY A 414 -7.46 2.38 45.09
C GLY A 414 -6.87 1.02 45.48
N ARG A 415 -6.59 0.78 46.77
CA ARG A 415 -6.11 -0.53 47.25
C ARG A 415 -7.19 -1.60 47.12
N TYR A 416 -8.44 -1.32 47.51
CA TYR A 416 -9.56 -2.26 47.34
C TYR A 416 -9.85 -2.55 45.86
N HIS A 417 -9.85 -1.52 45.01
CA HIS A 417 -10.06 -1.66 43.57
C HIS A 417 -8.97 -2.52 42.92
N ASN A 418 -7.69 -2.25 43.21
CA ASN A 418 -6.58 -3.06 42.70
C ASN A 418 -6.61 -4.51 43.21
N ALA A 419 -7.02 -4.74 44.46
CA ALA A 419 -7.18 -6.10 45.00
C ALA A 419 -8.34 -6.85 44.31
N LEU A 420 -9.45 -6.17 44.01
CA LEU A 420 -10.56 -6.71 43.22
C LEU A 420 -10.14 -7.07 41.79
N LEU A 421 -9.40 -6.19 41.11
CA LEU A 421 -8.87 -6.41 39.76
C LEU A 421 -7.80 -7.52 39.69
N LEU A 422 -7.11 -7.81 40.79
CA LEU A 422 -6.21 -8.97 40.92
C LEU A 422 -6.94 -10.27 41.32
N GLY A 423 -8.21 -10.19 41.73
CA GLY A 423 -8.92 -11.30 42.34
C GLY A 423 -8.36 -11.72 43.72
N ASP A 424 -7.57 -10.87 44.37
CA ASP A 424 -6.91 -11.16 45.65
C ASP A 424 -7.94 -11.06 46.78
N ALA A 425 -8.33 -12.20 47.34
CA ALA A 425 -9.32 -12.26 48.43
C ALA A 425 -8.75 -11.80 49.77
N VAL A 426 -7.46 -12.09 50.04
CA VAL A 426 -6.82 -11.83 51.32
C VAL A 426 -6.62 -10.32 51.49
N GLU A 427 -6.09 -9.64 50.48
CA GLU A 427 -5.98 -8.16 50.51
C GLU A 427 -7.35 -7.47 50.61
N ARG A 428 -8.40 -7.98 49.93
CA ARG A 428 -9.76 -7.43 50.08
C ARG A 428 -10.28 -7.55 51.51
N VAL A 429 -10.10 -8.70 52.18
CA VAL A 429 -10.50 -8.90 53.58
C VAL A 429 -9.70 -7.96 54.51
N GLN A 430 -8.38 -7.84 54.32
CA GLN A 430 -7.53 -6.94 55.11
C GLN A 430 -7.92 -5.46 54.96
N VAL A 431 -8.25 -5.00 53.75
CA VAL A 431 -8.70 -3.61 53.53
C VAL A 431 -10.08 -3.35 54.15
N LEU A 432 -10.98 -4.33 54.11
CA LEU A 432 -12.29 -4.24 54.79
C LEU A 432 -12.15 -4.24 56.32
N GLU A 433 -11.21 -5.01 56.87
CA GLU A 433 -10.88 -5.01 58.29
C GLU A 433 -10.25 -3.67 58.72
N GLN A 434 -9.27 -3.17 57.97
CA GLN A 434 -8.59 -1.89 58.24
C GLN A 434 -9.50 -0.67 58.10
N SER A 435 -10.52 -0.73 57.24
CA SER A 435 -11.56 0.31 57.13
C SER A 435 -12.69 0.19 58.17
N GLY A 436 -12.60 -0.74 59.13
CA GLY A 436 -13.59 -0.95 60.19
C GLY A 436 -14.86 -1.68 59.74
N ASN A 437 -14.95 -2.10 58.48
CA ASN A 437 -16.09 -2.83 57.90
C ASN A 437 -16.06 -4.33 58.25
N LEU A 438 -15.87 -4.65 59.54
CA LEU A 438 -15.73 -6.02 60.06
C LEU A 438 -16.85 -6.98 59.60
N PRO A 439 -18.14 -6.58 59.55
CA PRO A 439 -19.20 -7.47 59.05
C PRO A 439 -18.99 -7.89 57.59
N LEU A 440 -18.52 -6.96 56.73
CA LEU A 440 -18.28 -7.22 55.32
C LEU A 440 -16.97 -8.00 55.10
N ALA A 441 -15.94 -7.72 55.92
CA ALA A 441 -14.72 -8.52 55.96
C ALA A 441 -15.02 -9.99 56.32
N TYR A 442 -15.83 -10.23 57.36
CA TYR A 442 -16.28 -11.56 57.77
C TYR A 442 -17.04 -12.30 56.66
N MET A 443 -18.03 -11.63 56.03
CA MET A 443 -18.78 -12.23 54.92
C MET A 443 -17.87 -12.57 53.73
N CYS A 444 -16.92 -11.68 53.39
CA CYS A 444 -15.96 -11.91 52.31
C CYS A 444 -15.02 -13.09 52.61
N ALA A 445 -14.51 -13.20 53.85
CA ALA A 445 -13.63 -14.29 54.27
C ALA A 445 -14.31 -15.66 54.21
N VAL A 446 -15.54 -15.79 54.75
CA VAL A 446 -16.30 -17.05 54.71
C VAL A 446 -16.69 -17.42 53.26
N MET A 447 -17.11 -16.47 52.42
CA MET A 447 -17.46 -16.73 51.02
C MET A 447 -16.25 -17.11 50.15
N HIS A 448 -15.03 -16.88 50.63
CA HIS A 448 -13.78 -17.27 49.96
C HIS A 448 -13.03 -18.41 50.66
N GLY A 449 -13.56 -18.97 51.76
CA GLY A 449 -12.96 -20.09 52.49
C GLY A 449 -11.67 -19.76 53.23
N LEU A 450 -11.55 -18.53 53.77
CA LEU A 450 -10.38 -18.06 54.51
C LEU A 450 -10.56 -18.28 56.02
N ASP A 451 -10.58 -19.54 56.46
CA ASP A 451 -10.98 -19.94 57.82
C ASP A 451 -10.18 -19.22 58.94
N ASP A 452 -8.86 -19.04 58.77
CA ASP A 452 -8.01 -18.32 59.74
C ASP A 452 -8.43 -16.85 59.92
N ASP A 453 -8.83 -16.16 58.84
CA ASP A 453 -9.33 -14.79 58.87
C ASP A 453 -10.75 -14.72 59.45
N VAL A 454 -11.57 -15.74 59.20
CA VAL A 454 -12.93 -15.86 59.74
C VAL A 454 -12.90 -15.94 61.28
N GLU A 455 -12.05 -16.78 61.86
CA GLU A 455 -11.90 -16.87 63.32
C GLU A 455 -11.37 -15.57 63.91
N ARG A 456 -10.34 -14.99 63.29
CA ARG A 456 -9.73 -13.71 63.70
C ARG A 456 -10.74 -12.56 63.72
N ILE A 457 -11.49 -12.37 62.63
CA ILE A 457 -12.48 -11.29 62.52
C ILE A 457 -13.68 -11.55 63.44
N LYS A 458 -14.10 -12.81 63.64
CA LYS A 458 -15.16 -13.16 64.59
C LYS A 458 -14.82 -12.71 66.01
N ILE A 459 -13.61 -13.02 66.50
CA ILE A 459 -13.14 -12.59 67.82
C ILE A 459 -13.14 -11.06 67.93
N THR A 460 -12.71 -10.34 66.90
CA THR A 460 -12.72 -8.87 66.86
C THR A 460 -14.15 -8.30 66.93
N ILE A 461 -15.11 -8.89 66.22
CA ILE A 461 -16.53 -8.47 66.25
C ILE A 461 -17.13 -8.70 67.65
N GLU A 462 -16.92 -9.88 68.24
CA GLU A 462 -17.44 -10.25 69.56
C GLU A 462 -16.82 -9.38 70.67
N THR A 463 -15.52 -9.06 70.57
CA THR A 463 -14.81 -8.16 71.50
C THR A 463 -15.34 -6.72 71.42
N ASN A 464 -15.75 -6.27 70.24
CA ASN A 464 -16.34 -4.94 70.02
C ASN A 464 -17.85 -4.89 70.32
N GLY A 465 -18.43 -5.94 70.93
CA GLY A 465 -19.83 -5.99 71.33
C GLY A 465 -20.83 -6.25 70.19
N GLY A 466 -20.34 -6.66 69.01
CA GLY A 466 -21.18 -7.15 67.92
C GLY A 466 -21.50 -8.64 68.04
N SER A 467 -22.52 -9.09 67.31
CA SER A 467 -22.79 -10.53 67.12
C SER A 467 -22.61 -10.93 65.66
N VAL A 468 -22.10 -12.14 65.47
CA VAL A 468 -21.87 -12.77 64.15
C VAL A 468 -23.06 -13.66 63.74
N ASP A 469 -23.96 -13.98 64.67
CA ASP A 469 -25.15 -14.79 64.38
C ASP A 469 -26.12 -14.08 63.44
N GLY A 470 -26.61 -14.80 62.43
CA GLY A 470 -27.52 -14.28 61.41
C GLY A 470 -26.86 -13.39 60.34
N LEU A 471 -25.56 -13.12 60.41
CA LEU A 471 -24.87 -12.30 59.41
C LEU A 471 -24.88 -12.97 58.03
N MET A 472 -24.67 -14.29 57.99
CA MET A 472 -24.69 -15.12 56.78
C MET A 472 -26.09 -15.49 56.27
N ASP A 473 -27.13 -15.16 57.01
CA ASP A 473 -28.53 -15.35 56.56
C ASP A 473 -29.05 -14.13 55.80
N LYS A 474 -28.34 -12.98 55.91
CA LYS A 474 -28.54 -11.80 55.06
C LYS A 474 -27.96 -11.97 53.65
N VAL A 475 -27.02 -12.91 53.47
CA VAL A 475 -26.52 -13.32 52.15
C VAL A 475 -27.49 -14.38 51.60
N GLY A 476 -28.21 -14.02 50.53
CA GLY A 476 -29.34 -14.80 50.01
C GLY A 476 -29.01 -16.27 49.74
N ASN A 477 -29.90 -17.17 50.19
CA ASN A 477 -29.70 -18.62 50.12
C ASN A 477 -29.59 -19.23 48.70
N GLY A 478 -29.73 -18.44 47.63
CA GLY A 478 -29.55 -18.90 46.25
C GLY A 478 -28.10 -19.20 45.87
N ASP A 479 -27.12 -18.51 46.46
CA ASP A 479 -25.73 -18.52 45.99
C ASP A 479 -24.75 -19.36 46.82
N LYS A 480 -25.16 -19.94 47.95
CA LYS A 480 -24.25 -20.75 48.81
C LYS A 480 -23.67 -22.00 48.11
N SER A 481 -24.25 -22.42 46.99
CA SER A 481 -23.76 -23.49 46.09
C SER A 481 -23.32 -22.95 44.70
N GLY A 482 -23.58 -21.67 44.43
CA GLY A 482 -23.40 -21.03 43.13
C GLY A 482 -22.30 -19.96 43.07
N ALA A 483 -21.81 -19.51 44.24
CA ALA A 483 -20.80 -18.46 44.38
C ALA A 483 -19.49 -18.81 43.67
N ARG A 484 -19.35 -18.33 42.44
CA ARG A 484 -18.10 -18.38 41.68
C ARG A 484 -17.26 -17.16 42.01
N LEU A 485 -15.96 -17.37 42.15
CA LEU A 485 -15.01 -16.28 42.31
C LEU A 485 -15.08 -15.39 41.06
N LEU A 486 -15.59 -14.16 41.23
CA LEU A 486 -15.55 -13.11 40.20
C LEU A 486 -14.10 -12.64 40.04
N GLN A 487 -13.33 -13.38 39.25
CA GLN A 487 -12.05 -12.92 38.72
C GLN A 487 -12.30 -12.26 37.37
N PRO A 488 -11.57 -11.18 37.02
CA PRO A 488 -11.56 -10.70 35.65
C PRO A 488 -11.02 -11.81 34.72
N PRO A 489 -11.50 -11.88 33.48
CA PRO A 489 -11.08 -12.91 32.54
C PRO A 489 -9.58 -12.79 32.26
N THR A 490 -8.83 -13.87 32.51
CA THR A 490 -7.39 -13.92 32.20
C THR A 490 -7.18 -13.69 30.70
N PRO A 491 -6.45 -12.65 30.27
CA PRO A 491 -6.25 -12.38 28.85
C PRO A 491 -5.53 -13.54 28.15
N ILE A 492 -6.16 -14.05 27.08
CA ILE A 492 -5.65 -15.17 26.28
C ILE A 492 -4.37 -14.76 25.53
N LEU A 493 -4.24 -13.48 25.21
CA LEU A 493 -3.09 -12.89 24.54
C LEU A 493 -2.60 -11.70 25.38
N ARG A 494 -1.37 -11.76 25.89
CA ARG A 494 -0.66 -10.62 26.46
C ARG A 494 0.20 -10.02 25.36
N ALA A 495 -0.36 -9.09 24.61
CA ALA A 495 0.31 -8.46 23.48
C ALA A 495 0.92 -7.10 23.86
N ASP A 496 1.94 -6.69 23.11
CA ASP A 496 2.50 -5.35 23.12
C ASP A 496 1.51 -4.34 22.46
N ASN A 497 2.00 -3.18 22.02
CA ASN A 497 1.18 -2.19 21.33
C ASN A 497 0.36 -2.82 20.20
N TRP A 498 -0.85 -2.29 19.98
CA TRP A 498 -1.73 -2.82 18.95
C TRP A 498 -1.00 -2.83 17.60
N PRO A 499 -1.05 -3.93 16.80
CA PRO A 499 -0.34 -4.00 15.55
C PRO A 499 -0.83 -2.89 14.62
N THR A 500 -0.01 -1.85 14.49
CA THR A 500 -0.22 -0.82 13.49
C THR A 500 0.02 -1.46 12.12
N LEU A 501 -0.73 -1.01 11.13
CA LEU A 501 -0.30 -1.22 9.75
C LEU A 501 1.06 -0.53 9.63
N GLU A 502 2.07 -1.24 9.14
CA GLU A 502 3.29 -0.61 8.63
C GLU A 502 2.90 0.25 7.41
N VAL A 503 2.42 1.47 7.70
CA VAL A 503 2.53 2.58 6.76
C VAL A 503 4.02 2.67 6.49
N GLN A 504 4.44 2.23 5.30
CA GLN A 504 5.83 2.34 4.86
C GLN A 504 6.33 3.72 5.27
N LYS A 505 7.37 3.79 6.11
CA LYS A 505 7.97 5.05 6.58
C LYS A 505 8.04 5.97 5.37
N THR A 506 7.29 7.07 5.41
CA THR A 506 6.77 7.62 4.16
C THR A 506 7.94 7.94 3.24
N THR A 507 7.85 7.48 1.99
CA THR A 507 8.96 7.35 1.02
C THR A 507 9.98 8.48 0.98
N LEU A 508 9.65 9.67 1.49
CA LEU A 508 10.55 10.77 1.81
C LEU A 508 11.76 10.42 2.69
N GLU A 509 11.65 9.59 3.73
CA GLU A 509 12.81 9.32 4.62
C GLU A 509 13.87 8.46 3.90
N ASP A 510 13.46 7.35 3.27
CA ASP A 510 14.33 6.51 2.44
C ASP A 510 14.85 7.27 1.20
N LEU A 511 14.01 8.09 0.55
CA LEU A 511 14.45 8.98 -0.54
C LEU A 511 15.40 10.10 -0.06
N SER A 512 15.60 10.27 1.26
CA SER A 512 16.58 11.20 1.80
C SER A 512 17.94 10.55 2.09
N ALA A 513 18.01 9.21 2.07
CA ALA A 513 19.24 8.42 2.07
C ALA A 513 19.70 8.04 0.65
N ALA A 514 18.79 8.03 -0.33
CA ALA A 514 19.13 7.90 -1.74
C ALA A 514 19.97 9.11 -2.21
N GLN A 515 21.19 8.86 -2.71
CA GLN A 515 21.95 9.87 -3.44
C GLN A 515 21.17 10.31 -4.70
N PRO A 516 21.25 11.58 -5.13
CA PRO A 516 20.71 11.99 -6.41
C PRO A 516 21.43 11.27 -7.56
N ASP A 517 20.70 10.92 -8.62
CA ASP A 517 21.26 10.31 -9.82
C ASP A 517 22.45 11.13 -10.37
N PRO A 518 23.55 10.49 -10.79
CA PRO A 518 24.84 11.16 -11.02
C PRO A 518 24.95 12.01 -12.30
N GLU A 519 23.84 12.45 -12.92
CA GLU A 519 23.85 13.21 -14.18
C GLU A 519 23.70 14.74 -14.05
N GLU A 520 23.34 15.29 -12.89
CA GLU A 520 23.26 16.76 -12.69
C GLU A 520 24.05 17.25 -11.45
N ASN A 521 25.37 17.32 -11.56
CA ASN A 521 26.17 18.25 -10.75
C ASN A 521 27.47 18.67 -11.44
N ASN A 522 27.42 19.81 -12.13
CA ASN A 522 28.61 20.47 -12.68
C ASN A 522 28.69 21.91 -12.16
N TYR A 523 28.88 22.04 -10.85
CA TYR A 523 29.31 23.27 -10.19
C TYR A 523 30.63 23.01 -9.47
N THR A 524 31.70 23.49 -10.09
CA THR A 524 33.01 23.59 -9.47
C THR A 524 32.99 24.70 -8.42
N ASP A 525 33.29 24.37 -7.17
CA ASP A 525 34.32 25.12 -6.45
C ASP A 525 35.12 24.18 -5.54
N ALA A 526 36.35 24.57 -5.22
CA ALA A 526 37.39 23.64 -4.78
C ALA A 526 37.77 23.77 -3.30
N ALA A 527 38.45 22.72 -2.85
CA ALA A 527 39.50 22.68 -1.82
C ALA A 527 39.17 22.07 -0.44
N ALA A 528 39.79 20.90 -0.23
CA ALA A 528 40.38 20.37 1.01
C ALA A 528 39.46 19.95 2.18
N ALA A 529 39.76 18.86 2.90
CA ALA A 529 40.66 17.73 2.64
C ALA A 529 40.27 16.55 3.56
N ASP A 530 40.74 15.34 3.24
CA ASP A 530 40.45 14.08 3.94
C ASP A 530 40.85 14.04 5.42
N VAL A 531 40.11 13.28 6.24
CA VAL A 531 40.71 12.16 7.01
C VAL A 531 39.71 10.98 7.09
N ALA A 532 40.25 9.77 7.12
CA ALA A 532 39.60 8.47 7.02
C ALA A 532 38.58 8.09 8.12
N ASP A 533 37.56 7.36 7.68
CA ASP A 533 37.12 6.03 8.14
C ASP A 533 37.50 5.55 9.57
N THR A 534 36.47 5.20 10.34
CA THR A 534 36.50 4.07 11.28
C THR A 534 35.09 3.50 11.49
N GLN A 535 34.84 2.32 10.91
CA GLN A 535 33.94 1.32 11.49
C GLN A 535 34.42 0.95 12.91
N TRP A 536 33.50 0.55 13.80
CA TRP A 536 33.60 -0.47 14.88
C TRP A 536 32.13 -0.75 15.28
N GLU A 537 31.54 -1.87 14.86
CA GLU A 537 31.53 -3.16 15.58
C GLU A 537 30.62 -3.14 16.83
N ASP A 538 29.56 -3.96 16.77
CA ASP A 538 28.68 -4.29 17.89
C ASP A 538 29.45 -5.02 18.99
N ASP A 539 29.08 -4.82 20.25
CA ASP A 539 29.39 -5.79 21.31
C ASP A 539 28.21 -5.89 22.30
N ASP A 540 27.74 -7.12 22.49
CA ASP A 540 26.77 -7.50 23.53
C ASP A 540 27.36 -7.23 24.92
N PHE A 541 26.54 -6.74 25.86
CA PHE A 541 26.87 -6.88 27.28
C PHE A 541 25.63 -7.09 28.16
N ASP A 542 25.47 -8.33 28.62
CA ASP A 542 24.51 -8.76 29.64
C ASP A 542 25.29 -9.14 30.91
N GLU A 543 25.08 -8.42 32.04
CA GLU A 543 24.92 -9.11 33.33
C GLU A 543 24.36 -8.23 34.48
N LYS A 544 23.92 -8.94 35.53
CA LYS A 544 23.20 -8.43 36.72
C LYS A 544 24.14 -7.85 37.80
N ALA A 545 23.61 -7.00 38.69
CA ALA A 545 23.50 -7.29 40.15
C ALA A 545 23.07 -6.10 41.04
N THR A 546 22.19 -6.37 42.03
CA THR A 546 22.09 -5.80 43.42
C THR A 546 22.22 -4.28 43.65
N GLY A 547 21.32 -3.53 44.29
CA GLY A 547 20.48 -3.82 45.47
C GLY A 547 20.73 -2.79 46.61
N LYS A 548 19.66 -2.31 47.29
CA LYS A 548 19.60 -1.25 48.36
C LYS A 548 19.75 0.21 47.85
N GLY A 549 18.98 1.21 48.30
CA GLY A 549 17.82 1.27 49.21
C GLY A 549 18.02 2.19 50.42
N LEU A 550 17.21 3.25 50.55
CA LEU A 550 16.92 4.04 51.77
C LEU A 550 15.75 5.02 51.49
N ALA A 551 15.00 5.42 52.53
CA ALA A 551 13.74 6.18 52.47
C ALA A 551 13.91 7.63 52.99
N PRO A 552 12.96 8.56 52.72
CA PRO A 552 12.98 9.94 53.24
C PRO A 552 12.26 10.07 54.60
N GLU A 553 12.53 11.18 55.30
CA GLU A 553 11.82 11.65 56.50
C GLU A 553 10.67 12.61 56.14
N ASP A 554 9.77 12.83 57.10
CA ASP A 554 8.47 13.53 56.99
C ASP A 554 8.55 15.07 57.03
N ASP A 555 7.46 15.74 56.61
CA ASP A 555 6.76 16.74 57.45
C ASP A 555 5.36 17.09 56.87
N ASP A 556 4.35 17.13 57.75
CA ASP A 556 2.89 17.28 57.49
C ASP A 556 2.40 18.74 57.32
N PHE A 557 1.23 18.96 56.68
CA PHE A 557 0.32 20.10 56.97
C PHE A 557 -1.17 19.88 56.56
N ASP A 558 -2.09 20.56 57.28
CA ASP A 558 -3.45 20.10 57.71
C ASP A 558 -4.42 21.31 57.87
N PHE A 559 -5.77 21.32 57.67
CA PHE A 559 -6.80 20.39 57.12
C PHE A 559 -8.05 21.16 56.60
N GLY A 560 -9.03 20.46 56.00
CA GLY A 560 -10.48 20.84 55.96
C GLY A 560 -10.98 21.58 54.70
N GLY A 561 -12.28 21.59 54.35
CA GLY A 561 -13.50 20.95 54.89
C GLY A 561 -14.62 21.06 53.80
N ASP A 562 -15.44 20.02 53.57
CA ASP A 562 -16.81 19.81 54.09
C ASP A 562 -17.96 20.50 53.31
N GLY A 563 -19.09 19.80 53.13
CA GLY A 563 -20.24 20.24 52.31
C GLY A 563 -21.12 19.09 51.80
N GLU A 564 -22.21 18.81 52.53
CA GLU A 564 -23.10 17.64 52.33
C GLU A 564 -24.13 17.79 51.19
N TRP A 565 -24.75 16.65 50.83
CA TRP A 565 -25.85 16.51 49.86
C TRP A 565 -27.20 16.38 50.59
N VAL A 566 -28.29 16.84 49.96
CA VAL A 566 -29.66 16.41 50.28
C VAL A 566 -30.45 16.21 48.98
N ASP A 567 -31.23 15.12 48.93
CA ASP A 567 -32.15 14.76 47.86
C ASP A 567 -33.31 15.76 47.68
N ASP A 568 -34.00 15.67 46.53
CA ASP A 568 -35.44 15.41 46.54
C ASP A 568 -35.88 14.78 45.21
N LEU A 569 -36.86 13.88 45.28
CA LEU A 569 -37.37 13.03 44.20
C LEU A 569 -38.86 13.31 43.92
N ASP A 570 -39.31 12.86 42.74
CA ASP A 570 -40.70 12.73 42.28
C ASP A 570 -41.52 13.99 41.93
N ASP A 571 -41.80 14.16 40.63
CA ASP A 571 -43.19 14.25 40.15
C ASP A 571 -43.33 13.66 38.72
N LEU A 572 -44.50 13.11 38.40
CA LEU A 572 -44.83 12.36 37.18
C LEU A 572 -45.82 13.13 36.28
N GLY A 573 -45.63 13.09 34.96
CA GLY A 573 -46.59 13.70 34.02
C GLY A 573 -46.40 13.31 32.55
N ASP A 574 -47.33 12.51 32.03
CA ASP A 574 -47.43 12.01 30.64
C ASP A 574 -47.88 13.10 29.62
N ILE A 575 -47.58 12.91 28.32
CA ILE A 575 -48.40 13.25 27.12
C ILE A 575 -47.63 12.93 25.81
N GLY A 576 -48.15 11.97 25.04
CA GLY A 576 -48.45 12.13 23.59
C GLY A 576 -47.36 11.93 22.52
N GLU A 577 -47.45 10.82 21.77
CA GLU A 577 -46.78 10.63 20.46
C GLU A 577 -47.41 11.48 19.33
N PRO A 578 -46.61 11.90 18.33
CA PRO A 578 -47.11 12.28 17.00
C PRO A 578 -46.46 11.50 15.83
N ASP A 579 -47.28 11.02 14.90
CA ASP A 579 -46.90 10.32 13.66
C ASP A 579 -46.00 11.14 12.71
N ILE A 580 -45.04 10.47 12.04
CA ILE A 580 -44.33 10.98 10.85
C ILE A 580 -44.25 9.87 9.77
N PRO A 581 -44.48 10.16 8.46
CA PRO A 581 -44.92 9.14 7.50
C PRO A 581 -43.80 8.34 6.81
N LYS A 582 -44.15 7.13 6.33
CA LYS A 582 -43.29 6.28 5.48
C LYS A 582 -43.61 6.46 3.98
N GLU A 583 -42.58 6.75 3.18
CA GLU A 583 -42.46 6.44 1.75
C GLU A 583 -41.00 6.02 1.49
N LYS A 584 -40.64 5.12 0.57
CA LYS A 584 -41.35 4.11 -0.23
C LYS A 584 -40.29 3.06 -0.62
N ALA A 585 -40.57 1.77 -0.46
CA ALA A 585 -39.77 0.70 -1.06
C ALA A 585 -40.75 -0.24 -1.79
N THR A 586 -40.43 -0.57 -3.04
CA THR A 586 -41.32 -1.30 -3.95
C THR A 586 -41.34 -2.79 -3.68
N ASP A 587 -42.52 -3.38 -3.88
CA ASP A 587 -42.83 -4.77 -3.55
C ASP A 587 -42.80 -5.67 -4.81
N GLU A 588 -42.17 -6.84 -4.71
CA GLU A 588 -42.16 -7.91 -5.74
C GLU A 588 -42.96 -9.16 -5.30
N MET A 589 -43.90 -9.03 -4.35
CA MET A 589 -44.80 -10.12 -3.92
C MET A 589 -45.97 -10.41 -4.88
N ALA A 590 -45.68 -10.63 -6.16
CA ALA A 590 -46.63 -11.15 -7.14
C ALA A 590 -46.85 -12.67 -6.98
N GLY A 591 -47.26 -13.13 -5.79
CA GLY A 591 -47.26 -14.57 -5.45
C GLY A 591 -48.18 -15.06 -4.33
N LEU A 592 -48.99 -14.21 -3.69
CA LEU A 592 -49.95 -14.65 -2.66
C LEU A 592 -51.38 -14.19 -3.00
N GLN A 593 -52.05 -14.98 -3.85
CA GLN A 593 -53.50 -15.05 -3.88
C GLN A 593 -53.94 -16.27 -3.06
N GLU A 594 -55.10 -16.14 -2.40
CA GLU A 594 -55.73 -17.13 -1.51
C GLU A 594 -55.10 -17.30 -0.11
N VAL A 595 -55.55 -16.46 0.84
CA VAL A 595 -55.64 -16.84 2.26
C VAL A 595 -57.08 -16.61 2.71
N SER A 596 -57.75 -17.68 3.10
CA SER A 596 -59.09 -17.69 3.70
C SER A 596 -59.04 -17.33 5.20
N ASP A 597 -60.17 -16.88 5.76
CA ASP A 597 -60.35 -16.32 7.12
C ASP A 597 -60.14 -17.29 8.31
N ASP A 598 -59.11 -18.16 8.30
CA ASP A 598 -58.79 -19.08 9.41
C ASP A 598 -57.28 -19.14 9.70
N ALA A 599 -56.69 -17.97 10.02
CA ALA A 599 -55.27 -17.80 10.29
C ALA A 599 -54.84 -18.32 11.68
N THR A 600 -54.79 -19.65 11.84
CA THR A 600 -54.08 -20.28 12.97
C THR A 600 -52.58 -19.99 12.85
N PHE A 601 -51.90 -19.60 13.94
CA PHE A 601 -50.45 -19.35 13.91
C PHE A 601 -49.69 -20.60 13.46
N GLN A 602 -49.06 -20.52 12.28
CA GLN A 602 -48.25 -21.59 11.71
C GLN A 602 -46.76 -21.29 11.96
N MET A 603 -46.09 -22.20 12.65
CA MET A 603 -44.64 -22.09 12.89
C MET A 603 -43.88 -22.16 11.55
N PRO A 604 -42.92 -21.24 11.27
CA PRO A 604 -42.18 -21.25 10.02
C PRO A 604 -41.34 -22.53 9.88
N ALA A 605 -41.26 -23.06 8.67
CA ALA A 605 -40.40 -24.20 8.37
C ALA A 605 -38.92 -23.81 8.47
N ALA A 606 -38.09 -24.73 8.96
CA ALA A 606 -36.65 -24.51 9.02
C ALA A 606 -36.05 -24.39 7.61
N GLY A 607 -35.26 -23.33 7.40
CA GLY A 607 -34.51 -23.14 6.15
C GLY A 607 -33.40 -24.17 5.95
N ARG A 608 -32.88 -24.28 4.72
CA ARG A 608 -31.76 -25.16 4.41
C ARG A 608 -30.49 -24.67 5.12
N PRO A 609 -29.79 -25.51 5.91
CA PRO A 609 -28.55 -25.09 6.58
C PRO A 609 -27.41 -24.91 5.57
N ALA A 610 -26.50 -23.97 5.84
CA ALA A 610 -25.37 -23.65 4.96
C ALA A 610 -24.54 -24.89 4.55
N ALA A 611 -24.24 -25.79 5.50
CA ALA A 611 -23.58 -27.07 5.24
C ALA A 611 -24.33 -27.94 4.20
N GLY A 612 -25.67 -27.91 4.22
CA GLY A 612 -26.51 -28.59 3.24
C GLY A 612 -26.51 -27.94 1.87
N CYS A 613 -26.23 -26.63 1.76
CA CYS A 613 -25.98 -25.94 0.49
C CYS A 613 -24.61 -26.35 -0.06
N TRP A 614 -23.55 -26.24 0.73
CA TRP A 614 -22.16 -26.52 0.34
C TRP A 614 -21.97 -27.90 -0.31
N VAL A 615 -22.58 -28.96 0.27
CA VAL A 615 -22.53 -30.34 -0.22
C VAL A 615 -23.25 -30.56 -1.56
N ALA A 616 -24.17 -29.67 -1.95
CA ALA A 616 -24.82 -29.72 -3.26
C ALA A 616 -24.16 -28.80 -4.30
N ASN A 617 -23.46 -27.77 -3.85
CA ASN A 617 -22.85 -26.74 -4.70
C ASN A 617 -21.43 -27.13 -5.15
N SER A 618 -20.75 -27.98 -4.39
CA SER A 618 -19.37 -28.40 -4.64
C SER A 618 -19.27 -29.89 -4.99
N SER A 619 -18.15 -30.25 -5.63
CA SER A 619 -17.69 -31.65 -5.74
C SER A 619 -16.27 -31.83 -5.16
N HIS A 620 -15.78 -30.83 -4.44
CA HIS A 620 -14.44 -30.78 -3.86
C HIS A 620 -14.46 -31.33 -2.42
N ALA A 621 -13.52 -32.24 -2.10
CA ALA A 621 -13.51 -32.93 -0.81
C ALA A 621 -13.46 -31.95 0.39
N ALA A 622 -12.65 -30.89 0.30
CA ALA A 622 -12.52 -29.87 1.35
C ALA A 622 -13.85 -29.20 1.74
N ASP A 623 -14.76 -28.99 0.79
CA ASP A 623 -16.03 -28.31 1.03
C ASP A 623 -17.02 -29.25 1.75
N HIS A 624 -17.02 -30.52 1.34
CA HIS A 624 -17.78 -31.58 2.00
C HIS A 624 -17.29 -31.83 3.44
N VAL A 625 -15.98 -31.74 3.68
CA VAL A 625 -15.41 -31.82 5.04
C VAL A 625 -15.80 -30.60 5.87
N SER A 626 -15.68 -29.39 5.31
CA SER A 626 -16.09 -28.13 5.96
C SER A 626 -17.56 -28.14 6.36
N ALA A 627 -18.43 -28.82 5.59
CA ALA A 627 -19.83 -29.07 5.90
C ALA A 627 -20.10 -30.17 6.96
N GLY A 628 -19.06 -30.84 7.48
CA GLY A 628 -19.19 -32.01 8.36
C GLY A 628 -19.53 -33.33 7.63
N GLY A 629 -19.65 -33.31 6.31
CA GLY A 629 -20.00 -34.44 5.44
C GLY A 629 -18.86 -35.41 5.17
N ALA A 630 -18.13 -35.84 6.21
CA ALA A 630 -16.90 -36.64 6.09
C ALA A 630 -17.05 -37.89 5.19
N ALA A 631 -18.16 -38.64 5.31
CA ALA A 631 -18.41 -39.82 4.48
C ALA A 631 -18.48 -39.49 2.98
N SER A 632 -19.09 -38.36 2.60
CA SER A 632 -19.17 -37.91 1.21
C SER A 632 -17.81 -37.42 0.68
N ALA A 633 -17.02 -36.75 1.52
CA ALA A 633 -15.65 -36.37 1.17
C ALA A 633 -14.75 -37.60 0.95
N MET A 634 -14.87 -38.62 1.80
CA MET A 634 -14.12 -39.88 1.65
C MET A 634 -14.49 -40.60 0.34
N GLN A 635 -15.77 -40.63 -0.03
CA GLN A 635 -16.22 -41.19 -1.31
C GLN A 635 -15.67 -40.40 -2.51
N LEU A 636 -15.63 -39.06 -2.42
CA LEU A 636 -15.04 -38.22 -3.46
C LEU A 636 -13.54 -38.51 -3.63
N LEU A 637 -12.76 -38.51 -2.55
CA LEU A 637 -11.33 -38.80 -2.56
C LEU A 637 -11.02 -40.22 -3.06
N ASN A 638 -11.80 -41.22 -2.67
CA ASN A 638 -11.65 -42.58 -3.18
C ASN A 638 -11.90 -42.64 -4.71
N ARG A 639 -12.94 -41.94 -5.22
CA ARG A 639 -13.24 -41.89 -6.66
C ARG A 639 -12.22 -41.07 -7.47
N GLN A 640 -11.70 -39.98 -6.90
CA GLN A 640 -10.82 -39.03 -7.57
C GLN A 640 -9.37 -39.50 -7.59
N ILE A 641 -8.86 -40.02 -6.46
CA ILE A 641 -7.43 -40.35 -6.29
C ILE A 641 -7.16 -41.75 -5.70
N ALA A 642 -8.19 -42.58 -5.50
CA ALA A 642 -8.07 -43.93 -4.90
C ALA A 642 -7.49 -43.92 -3.48
N THR A 643 -7.84 -42.92 -2.67
CA THR A 643 -7.53 -42.93 -1.23
C THR A 643 -8.12 -44.18 -0.58
N SER A 644 -7.26 -44.94 0.09
CA SER A 644 -7.59 -46.18 0.81
C SER A 644 -7.31 -46.08 2.29
N ASP A 645 -6.26 -45.35 2.69
CA ASP A 645 -6.02 -44.98 4.09
C ASP A 645 -6.43 -43.50 4.33
N PHE A 646 -7.38 -43.30 5.23
CA PHE A 646 -7.86 -41.97 5.64
C PHE A 646 -7.31 -41.53 7.01
N GLY A 647 -6.56 -42.39 7.72
CA GLY A 647 -6.02 -42.09 9.04
C GLY A 647 -5.11 -40.86 9.03
N ILE A 648 -4.30 -40.72 7.98
CA ILE A 648 -3.35 -39.60 7.79
C ILE A 648 -4.08 -38.28 7.43
N LEU A 649 -5.27 -38.37 6.81
CA LEU A 649 -6.08 -37.18 6.49
C LEU A 649 -6.90 -36.66 7.69
N LYS A 650 -6.97 -37.39 8.80
CA LYS A 650 -7.84 -37.05 9.94
C LYS A 650 -7.59 -35.64 10.48
N GLU A 651 -6.34 -35.27 10.73
CA GLU A 651 -5.97 -33.97 11.27
C GLU A 651 -6.30 -32.80 10.32
N PRO A 652 -5.86 -32.78 9.05
CA PRO A 652 -6.23 -31.70 8.14
C PRO A 652 -7.74 -31.68 7.83
N MET A 653 -8.44 -32.82 7.81
CA MET A 653 -9.91 -32.83 7.67
C MET A 653 -10.61 -32.18 8.87
N ILE A 654 -10.19 -32.49 10.11
CA ILE A 654 -10.73 -31.82 11.30
C ILE A 654 -10.41 -30.31 11.28
N GLY A 655 -9.22 -29.92 10.81
CA GLY A 655 -8.84 -28.53 10.59
C GLY A 655 -9.78 -27.78 9.64
N CYS A 656 -10.15 -28.38 8.50
CA CYS A 656 -11.15 -27.81 7.60
C CYS A 656 -12.51 -27.62 8.28
N TYR A 657 -13.01 -28.65 8.98
CA TYR A 657 -14.29 -28.58 9.68
C TYR A 657 -14.34 -27.49 10.76
N LEU A 658 -13.33 -27.43 11.65
CA LEU A 658 -13.29 -26.43 12.73
C LEU A 658 -13.15 -24.99 12.22
N SER A 659 -12.60 -24.80 11.01
CA SER A 659 -12.40 -23.49 10.41
C SER A 659 -13.61 -22.92 9.66
N SER A 660 -14.67 -23.70 9.44
CA SER A 660 -15.77 -23.32 8.55
C SER A 660 -16.85 -22.44 9.21
N MET A 661 -16.88 -22.38 10.54
CA MET A 661 -17.91 -21.71 11.34
C MET A 661 -17.28 -20.84 12.43
N MET A 662 -17.91 -19.70 12.73
CA MET A 662 -17.56 -18.82 13.85
C MET A 662 -18.68 -18.82 14.89
N SER A 663 -18.34 -18.99 16.17
CA SER A 663 -19.31 -18.89 17.28
C SER A 663 -19.42 -17.44 17.75
N VAL A 664 -20.59 -16.83 17.62
CA VAL A 664 -20.90 -15.46 18.06
C VAL A 664 -21.86 -15.52 19.26
N PRO A 665 -21.60 -14.82 20.38
CA PRO A 665 -22.54 -14.78 21.50
C PRO A 665 -23.87 -14.13 21.07
N GLY A 666 -24.98 -14.78 21.42
CA GLY A 666 -26.33 -14.25 21.21
C GLY A 666 -26.79 -13.38 22.38
N VAL A 667 -28.09 -13.44 22.69
CA VAL A 667 -28.68 -12.79 23.87
C VAL A 667 -28.11 -13.45 25.15
N PRO A 668 -27.80 -12.70 26.21
CA PRO A 668 -27.37 -13.28 27.48
C PRO A 668 -28.35 -14.35 27.99
N GLY A 669 -27.83 -15.52 28.36
CA GLY A 669 -28.63 -16.69 28.76
C GLY A 669 -29.06 -17.61 27.61
N SER A 670 -28.81 -17.24 26.34
CA SER A 670 -29.01 -18.09 25.17
C SER A 670 -27.70 -18.72 24.67
N PRO A 671 -27.72 -19.87 23.96
CA PRO A 671 -26.52 -20.45 23.36
C PRO A 671 -25.97 -19.58 22.23
N SER A 672 -24.65 -19.63 22.01
CA SER A 672 -23.99 -18.93 20.91
C SER A 672 -24.52 -19.33 19.54
N MET A 673 -24.57 -18.37 18.62
CA MET A 673 -24.96 -18.55 17.23
C MET A 673 -23.76 -18.98 16.39
N ASN A 674 -23.94 -19.98 15.53
CA ASN A 674 -22.92 -20.39 14.56
C ASN A 674 -23.09 -19.62 13.25
N MET A 675 -22.10 -18.82 12.89
CA MET A 675 -22.04 -18.03 11.66
C MET A 675 -21.14 -18.73 10.62
N PRO A 676 -21.63 -19.07 9.41
CA PRO A 676 -20.80 -19.68 8.37
C PRO A 676 -19.78 -18.70 7.80
N LEU A 677 -18.53 -19.15 7.63
CA LEU A 677 -17.49 -18.39 6.93
C LEU A 677 -17.48 -18.79 5.45
N LEU A 678 -17.82 -17.85 4.57
CA LEU A 678 -18.00 -18.09 3.13
C LEU A 678 -16.80 -17.61 2.30
N ARG A 679 -16.52 -18.25 1.16
CA ARG A 679 -15.44 -17.84 0.26
C ARG A 679 -15.86 -16.88 -0.85
N ASN A 680 -17.12 -16.94 -1.27
CA ASN A 680 -17.62 -16.35 -2.52
C ASN A 680 -18.83 -15.42 -2.31
N ASP A 681 -19.00 -14.88 -1.11
CA ASP A 681 -20.18 -14.11 -0.75
C ASP A 681 -20.03 -12.61 -1.04
N VAL A 682 -20.96 -12.07 -1.83
CA VAL A 682 -21.08 -10.65 -2.19
C VAL A 682 -22.32 -10.02 -1.53
N SER A 683 -23.20 -10.82 -0.89
CA SER A 683 -24.54 -10.40 -0.44
C SER A 683 -24.92 -10.82 0.99
N GLY A 684 -24.09 -11.58 1.70
CA GLY A 684 -24.26 -11.93 3.12
C GLY A 684 -25.16 -13.14 3.40
N HIS A 685 -25.64 -13.85 2.37
CA HIS A 685 -26.64 -14.92 2.54
C HIS A 685 -26.08 -16.31 2.19
N PRO A 686 -26.26 -17.35 3.04
CA PRO A 686 -25.88 -18.73 2.75
C PRO A 686 -26.85 -19.41 1.75
N GLY A 687 -26.97 -18.82 0.56
CA GLY A 687 -27.88 -19.26 -0.50
C GLY A 687 -27.35 -20.41 -1.36
N ASN A 688 -28.04 -20.65 -2.47
CA ASN A 688 -27.78 -21.75 -3.42
C ASN A 688 -26.41 -21.69 -4.12
N GLU A 689 -25.67 -20.59 -4.04
CA GLU A 689 -24.31 -20.50 -4.60
C GLU A 689 -23.22 -20.49 -3.51
N SER A 690 -23.59 -20.45 -2.23
CA SER A 690 -22.63 -20.32 -1.13
C SER A 690 -21.66 -21.50 -1.04
N LEU A 691 -20.39 -21.20 -0.71
CA LEU A 691 -19.31 -22.16 -0.53
C LEU A 691 -18.44 -21.79 0.68
N PRO A 692 -17.88 -22.77 1.42
CA PRO A 692 -17.15 -22.51 2.64
C PRO A 692 -15.76 -21.90 2.39
N ARG A 693 -15.26 -21.18 3.38
CA ARG A 693 -13.89 -20.66 3.42
C ARG A 693 -12.91 -21.79 3.75
N SER A 694 -11.97 -22.08 2.85
CA SER A 694 -10.88 -23.02 3.13
C SER A 694 -9.84 -22.39 4.06
N CYS A 695 -9.41 -23.13 5.08
CA CYS A 695 -8.26 -22.80 5.93
C CYS A 695 -6.92 -23.13 5.26
N LEU A 696 -6.86 -24.19 4.44
CA LEU A 696 -5.66 -24.60 3.72
C LEU A 696 -5.58 -23.85 2.38
N LYS A 697 -4.43 -23.23 2.12
CA LYS A 697 -4.15 -22.46 0.90
C LYS A 697 -2.83 -22.87 0.25
N MET A 698 -2.65 -22.47 -1.00
CA MET A 698 -1.38 -22.64 -1.74
C MET A 698 -0.15 -22.13 -0.99
N LYS A 699 -0.28 -21.04 -0.20
CA LYS A 699 0.81 -20.50 0.62
C LYS A 699 1.34 -21.49 1.66
N ASP A 700 0.47 -22.35 2.21
CA ASP A 700 0.82 -23.34 3.23
C ASP A 700 1.55 -24.54 2.61
N LEU A 701 1.19 -24.91 1.38
CA LEU A 701 1.92 -25.91 0.60
C LEU A 701 3.33 -25.41 0.24
N VAL A 702 3.45 -24.16 -0.20
CA VAL A 702 4.74 -23.53 -0.54
C VAL A 702 5.65 -23.39 0.69
N SER A 703 5.11 -23.05 1.86
CA SER A 703 5.90 -22.98 3.10
C SER A 703 6.37 -24.38 3.55
N GLY A 704 5.49 -25.40 3.46
CA GLY A 704 5.84 -26.80 3.69
C GLY A 704 6.95 -27.33 2.76
N LEU A 705 6.92 -26.96 1.47
CA LEU A 705 7.98 -27.30 0.51
C LEU A 705 9.32 -26.62 0.86
N ARG A 706 9.30 -25.32 1.20
CA ARG A 706 10.51 -24.58 1.61
C ARG A 706 11.15 -25.19 2.86
N ASN A 707 10.34 -25.61 3.84
CA ASN A 707 10.82 -26.33 5.02
C ASN A 707 11.41 -27.70 4.65
N GLY A 708 10.74 -28.46 3.78
CA GLY A 708 11.24 -29.73 3.23
C GLY A 708 12.63 -29.59 2.59
N TYR A 709 12.83 -28.56 1.76
CA TYR A 709 14.13 -28.22 1.16
C TYR A 709 15.18 -27.84 2.20
N ARG A 710 14.86 -26.96 3.16
CA ARG A 710 15.77 -26.55 4.23
C ARG A 710 16.25 -27.74 5.06
N PHE A 711 15.35 -28.67 5.42
CA PHE A 711 15.70 -29.89 6.14
C PHE A 711 16.53 -30.85 5.28
N PHE A 712 16.23 -30.97 3.98
CA PHE A 712 17.01 -31.80 3.05
C PHE A 712 18.46 -31.30 2.93
N GLN A 713 18.65 -29.99 2.73
CA GLN A 713 19.97 -29.35 2.66
C GLN A 713 20.73 -29.47 3.98
N GLY A 714 20.03 -29.34 5.12
CA GLY A 714 20.57 -29.51 6.47
C GLY A 714 20.82 -30.98 6.90
N GLY A 715 20.57 -31.97 6.03
CA GLY A 715 20.79 -33.39 6.33
C GLY A 715 19.75 -34.05 7.23
N LYS A 716 18.67 -33.35 7.58
CA LYS A 716 17.58 -33.84 8.44
C LYS A 716 16.53 -34.58 7.62
N PHE A 717 16.88 -35.76 7.12
CA PHE A 717 16.05 -36.48 6.14
C PHE A 717 14.68 -36.96 6.69
N ASN A 718 14.57 -37.25 7.98
CA ASN A 718 13.28 -37.63 8.59
C ASN A 718 12.32 -36.44 8.66
N ASP A 719 12.77 -35.29 9.17
CA ASP A 719 12.01 -34.04 9.22
C ASP A 719 11.62 -33.56 7.81
N SER A 720 12.55 -33.67 6.86
CA SER A 720 12.32 -33.39 5.44
C SER A 720 11.22 -34.28 4.85
N LYS A 721 11.28 -35.60 5.10
CA LYS A 721 10.26 -36.56 4.67
C LYS A 721 8.89 -36.24 5.29
N ALA A 722 8.84 -35.95 6.59
CA ALA A 722 7.61 -35.56 7.26
C ALA A 722 6.99 -34.30 6.64
N SER A 723 7.81 -33.28 6.35
CA SER A 723 7.37 -32.04 5.68
C SER A 723 6.81 -32.29 4.27
N PHE A 724 7.45 -33.14 3.45
CA PHE A 724 6.92 -33.49 2.12
C PHE A 724 5.67 -34.39 2.18
N GLN A 725 5.56 -35.25 3.20
CA GLN A 725 4.37 -36.08 3.42
C GLN A 725 3.18 -35.23 3.89
N ASP A 726 3.40 -34.26 4.77
CA ASP A 726 2.39 -33.27 5.20
C ASP A 726 1.86 -32.42 4.01
N VAL A 727 2.75 -31.98 3.11
CA VAL A 727 2.32 -31.31 1.87
C VAL A 727 1.45 -32.24 1.00
N LEU A 728 1.83 -33.50 0.81
CA LEU A 728 1.03 -34.48 0.06
C LEU A 728 -0.35 -34.76 0.67
N THR A 729 -0.49 -34.73 2.00
CA THR A 729 -1.79 -34.97 2.66
C THR A 729 -2.70 -33.76 2.62
N LYS A 730 -2.13 -32.54 2.56
CA LYS A 730 -2.89 -31.28 2.44
C LYS A 730 -3.35 -30.98 1.02
N ILE A 731 -2.60 -31.38 0.00
CA ILE A 731 -2.93 -31.11 -1.43
C ILE A 731 -4.39 -31.47 -1.81
N PRO A 732 -4.96 -32.64 -1.48
CA PRO A 732 -6.35 -32.99 -1.81
C PRO A 732 -7.42 -32.17 -1.08
N LEU A 733 -7.02 -31.29 -0.15
CA LEU A 733 -7.90 -30.45 0.65
C LEU A 733 -7.69 -28.94 0.39
N VAL A 734 -6.79 -28.58 -0.53
CA VAL A 734 -6.60 -27.18 -0.98
C VAL A 734 -7.45 -26.94 -2.22
N VAL A 735 -8.23 -25.87 -2.19
CA VAL A 735 -8.97 -25.35 -3.36
C VAL A 735 -8.09 -24.31 -4.06
N ALA A 736 -7.85 -24.50 -5.35
CA ALA A 736 -7.13 -23.57 -6.22
C ALA A 736 -8.08 -22.54 -6.83
N ASP A 737 -7.69 -21.27 -6.83
CA ASP A 737 -8.50 -20.17 -7.37
C ASP A 737 -8.42 -20.12 -8.91
N ASN A 738 -7.40 -20.73 -9.52
CA ASN A 738 -7.18 -20.68 -10.96
C ASN A 738 -6.47 -21.92 -11.55
N ARG A 739 -6.43 -22.01 -12.88
CA ARG A 739 -5.79 -23.11 -13.62
C ARG A 739 -4.26 -23.15 -13.50
N GLY A 740 -3.62 -22.01 -13.21
CA GLY A 740 -2.19 -21.92 -12.94
C GLY A 740 -1.84 -22.66 -11.64
N GLU A 741 -2.50 -22.29 -10.54
CA GLU A 741 -2.38 -22.96 -9.24
C GLU A 741 -2.70 -24.46 -9.32
N THR A 742 -3.70 -24.85 -10.12
CA THR A 742 -4.00 -26.27 -10.39
C THR A 742 -2.83 -27.03 -11.04
N ASN A 743 -2.05 -26.39 -11.91
CA ASN A 743 -0.85 -26.99 -12.50
C ASN A 743 0.29 -27.01 -11.47
N GLU A 744 0.51 -25.92 -10.74
CA GLU A 744 1.49 -25.84 -9.66
C GLU A 744 1.26 -26.94 -8.62
N MET A 745 0.02 -27.17 -8.17
CA MET A 745 -0.32 -28.27 -7.24
C MET A 745 0.11 -29.65 -7.77
N LYS A 746 -0.03 -29.90 -9.07
CA LYS A 746 0.40 -31.16 -9.69
C LYS A 746 1.91 -31.28 -9.72
N GLU A 747 2.62 -30.20 -10.05
CA GLU A 747 4.08 -30.13 -9.96
C GLU A 747 4.55 -30.33 -8.51
N MET A 748 3.85 -29.78 -7.51
CA MET A 748 4.15 -30.01 -6.09
C MET A 748 3.99 -31.48 -5.68
N VAL A 749 2.99 -32.21 -6.21
CA VAL A 749 2.85 -33.66 -6.00
C VAL A 749 4.06 -34.42 -6.56
N GLU A 750 4.50 -34.07 -7.77
CA GLU A 750 5.67 -34.70 -8.39
C GLU A 750 6.95 -34.41 -7.60
N ILE A 751 7.19 -33.14 -7.22
CA ILE A 751 8.31 -32.74 -6.36
C ILE A 751 8.31 -33.56 -5.06
N CYS A 752 7.17 -33.64 -4.36
CA CYS A 752 7.11 -34.41 -3.11
C CYS A 752 7.39 -35.91 -3.34
N ARG A 753 6.90 -36.50 -4.44
CA ARG A 753 7.25 -37.89 -4.82
C ARG A 753 8.77 -38.05 -4.95
N GLU A 754 9.42 -37.19 -5.74
CA GLU A 754 10.84 -37.31 -6.06
C GLU A 754 11.71 -37.18 -4.80
N TYR A 755 11.42 -36.20 -3.94
CA TYR A 755 12.16 -36.01 -2.68
C TYR A 755 11.93 -37.14 -1.67
N ILE A 756 10.69 -37.63 -1.50
CA ILE A 756 10.42 -38.78 -0.62
C ILE A 756 11.12 -40.04 -1.15
N THR A 757 11.12 -40.25 -2.47
CA THR A 757 11.80 -41.39 -3.12
C THR A 757 13.31 -41.31 -2.91
N ALA A 758 13.90 -40.12 -3.12
CA ALA A 758 15.32 -39.86 -2.84
C ALA A 758 15.70 -40.12 -1.37
N ILE A 759 14.86 -39.70 -0.42
CA ILE A 759 15.06 -39.97 1.01
C ILE A 759 14.96 -41.47 1.32
N ARG A 760 14.01 -42.19 0.73
CA ARG A 760 13.85 -43.64 0.90
C ARG A 760 15.05 -44.42 0.34
N ILE A 761 15.56 -44.04 -0.83
CA ILE A 761 16.81 -44.59 -1.39
C ILE A 761 17.98 -44.34 -0.42
N LYS A 762 18.09 -43.12 0.12
CA LYS A 762 19.16 -42.79 1.06
C LYS A 762 19.07 -43.56 2.39
N GLY A 763 17.86 -43.88 2.85
CA GLY A 763 17.63 -44.80 3.98
C GLY A 763 18.14 -46.21 3.67
N ALA A 764 17.70 -46.79 2.54
CA ALA A 764 18.15 -48.11 2.11
C ALA A 764 19.68 -48.19 1.88
N MET A 765 20.32 -47.10 1.43
CA MET A 765 21.78 -47.02 1.32
C MET A 765 22.50 -47.13 2.67
N ALA A 766 21.89 -46.67 3.76
CA ALA A 766 22.45 -46.78 5.11
C ALA A 766 22.30 -48.22 5.66
N GLU A 767 21.18 -48.87 5.37
CA GLU A 767 20.91 -50.27 5.73
C GLU A 767 21.81 -51.25 4.95
N CYS A 768 21.98 -51.02 3.64
CA CYS A 768 22.81 -51.86 2.76
C CYS A 768 24.31 -51.47 2.74
N ALA A 769 24.82 -50.76 3.74
CA ALA A 769 26.19 -50.24 3.75
C ALA A 769 27.32 -51.31 3.68
N GLY A 770 26.98 -52.58 3.93
CA GLY A 770 27.89 -53.72 3.80
C GLY A 770 28.03 -54.30 2.38
N ASP A 771 27.12 -53.99 1.46
CA ASP A 771 27.15 -54.49 0.08
C ASP A 771 27.65 -53.40 -0.89
N PRO A 772 28.87 -53.54 -1.46
CA PRO A 772 29.43 -52.54 -2.36
C PRO A 772 28.69 -52.45 -3.70
N VAL A 773 28.06 -53.53 -4.17
CA VAL A 773 27.28 -53.55 -5.41
C VAL A 773 26.00 -52.76 -5.20
N ARG A 774 25.18 -53.20 -4.23
CA ARG A 774 23.87 -52.58 -3.96
C ARG A 774 23.98 -51.13 -3.49
N SER A 775 25.00 -50.79 -2.69
CA SER A 775 25.28 -49.41 -2.29
C SER A 775 25.62 -48.51 -3.47
N THR A 776 26.38 -49.03 -4.46
CA THR A 776 26.70 -48.26 -5.68
C THR A 776 25.49 -48.10 -6.58
N GLU A 777 24.69 -49.16 -6.78
CA GLU A 777 23.42 -49.11 -7.53
C GLU A 777 22.45 -48.07 -6.96
N LEU A 778 22.14 -48.14 -5.66
CA LEU A 778 21.25 -47.18 -5.00
C LEU A 778 21.78 -45.75 -5.11
N SER A 779 23.10 -45.55 -4.99
CA SER A 779 23.73 -44.25 -5.21
C SER A 779 23.56 -43.74 -6.64
N ALA A 780 23.55 -44.64 -7.63
CA ALA A 780 23.34 -44.32 -9.04
C ALA A 780 21.88 -43.93 -9.33
N TYR A 781 20.91 -44.70 -8.84
CA TYR A 781 19.48 -44.39 -9.00
C TYR A 781 19.11 -43.05 -8.33
N LEU A 782 19.74 -42.72 -7.20
CA LEU A 782 19.56 -41.43 -6.53
C LEU A 782 19.92 -40.24 -7.45
N THR A 783 20.89 -40.40 -8.37
CA THR A 783 21.27 -39.35 -9.35
C THR A 783 20.25 -39.10 -10.46
N HIS A 784 19.19 -39.92 -10.54
CA HIS A 784 18.10 -39.80 -11.52
C HIS A 784 16.78 -39.34 -10.89
N CYS A 785 16.74 -39.10 -9.58
CA CYS A 785 15.61 -38.41 -8.94
C CYS A 785 15.60 -36.93 -9.38
N ASN A 786 14.43 -36.39 -9.74
CA ASN A 786 14.32 -35.01 -10.23
C ASN A 786 14.33 -33.99 -9.06
N LEU A 787 15.53 -33.68 -8.58
CA LEU A 787 15.80 -32.76 -7.46
C LEU A 787 16.22 -31.36 -7.96
N GLN A 788 16.12 -30.35 -7.10
CA GLN A 788 16.66 -29.02 -7.41
C GLN A 788 18.19 -29.08 -7.61
N PRO A 789 18.79 -28.25 -8.49
CA PRO A 789 20.22 -28.31 -8.81
C PRO A 789 21.16 -28.34 -7.60
N VAL A 790 20.89 -27.50 -6.59
CA VAL A 790 21.64 -27.44 -5.32
C VAL A 790 21.65 -28.78 -4.58
N HIS A 791 20.55 -29.54 -4.63
CA HIS A 791 20.42 -30.85 -3.99
C HIS A 791 20.98 -31.97 -4.87
N LEU A 792 20.79 -31.89 -6.19
CA LEU A 792 21.36 -32.83 -7.16
C LEU A 792 22.90 -32.80 -7.12
N LEU A 793 23.51 -31.64 -6.93
CA LEU A 793 24.96 -31.46 -6.72
C LEU A 793 25.46 -32.27 -5.51
N LEU A 794 24.74 -32.25 -4.38
CA LEU A 794 25.08 -33.03 -3.19
C LEU A 794 24.99 -34.55 -3.44
N VAL A 795 23.97 -34.97 -4.18
CA VAL A 795 23.76 -36.37 -4.58
C VAL A 795 24.87 -36.85 -5.51
N LEU A 796 25.16 -36.14 -6.59
CA LEU A 796 26.21 -36.48 -7.56
C LEU A 796 27.60 -36.53 -6.91
N ARG A 797 27.91 -35.58 -6.02
CA ARG A 797 29.13 -35.60 -5.20
C ARG A 797 29.24 -36.88 -4.37
N SER A 798 28.13 -37.33 -3.76
CA SER A 798 28.10 -38.56 -2.96
C SER A 798 28.25 -39.80 -3.83
N ALA A 799 27.52 -39.89 -4.95
CA ALA A 799 27.55 -41.03 -5.87
C ALA A 799 28.94 -41.20 -6.52
N MET A 800 29.57 -40.10 -6.96
CA MET A 800 30.95 -40.07 -7.44
C MET A 800 31.92 -40.64 -6.40
N GLY A 801 31.79 -40.25 -5.12
CA GLY A 801 32.62 -40.74 -4.03
C GLY A 801 32.44 -42.25 -3.77
N THR A 802 31.20 -42.74 -3.74
CA THR A 802 30.88 -44.16 -3.55
C THR A 802 31.39 -45.02 -4.70
N ALA A 803 31.10 -44.63 -5.95
CA ALA A 803 31.56 -45.36 -7.14
C ALA A 803 33.10 -45.42 -7.23
N PHE A 804 33.79 -44.32 -6.91
CA PHE A 804 35.25 -44.29 -6.87
C PHE A 804 35.83 -45.17 -5.75
N LYS A 805 35.20 -45.20 -4.56
CA LYS A 805 35.60 -46.06 -3.43
C LYS A 805 35.48 -47.55 -3.78
N HIS A 806 34.41 -47.94 -4.48
CA HIS A 806 34.20 -49.31 -4.97
C HIS A 806 34.84 -49.57 -6.34
N LYS A 807 35.76 -48.70 -6.79
CA LYS A 807 36.58 -48.83 -8.00
C LYS A 807 35.80 -49.01 -9.31
N ASN A 808 34.55 -48.53 -9.35
CA ASN A 808 33.74 -48.48 -10.56
C ASN A 808 34.01 -47.16 -11.31
N PHE A 809 35.20 -47.09 -11.92
CA PHE A 809 35.75 -45.84 -12.45
C PHE A 809 35.00 -45.31 -13.67
N ILE A 810 34.43 -46.17 -14.52
CA ILE A 810 33.65 -45.72 -15.69
C ILE A 810 32.39 -44.96 -15.22
N VAL A 811 31.70 -45.51 -14.22
CA VAL A 811 30.50 -44.90 -13.62
C VAL A 811 30.86 -43.65 -12.80
N ALA A 812 31.98 -43.68 -12.07
CA ALA A 812 32.47 -42.50 -11.35
C ALA A 812 32.83 -41.33 -12.29
N ALA A 813 33.36 -41.62 -13.48
CA ALA A 813 33.63 -40.63 -14.52
C ALA A 813 32.33 -40.02 -15.10
N GLY A 814 31.27 -40.83 -15.32
CA GLY A 814 29.94 -40.36 -15.71
C GLY A 814 29.37 -39.34 -14.70
N PHE A 815 29.35 -39.70 -13.42
CA PHE A 815 28.90 -38.79 -12.35
C PHE A 815 29.77 -37.55 -12.22
N ALA A 816 31.08 -37.65 -12.41
CA ALA A 816 31.98 -36.49 -12.36
C ALA A 816 31.75 -35.51 -13.53
N ARG A 817 31.43 -36.00 -14.74
CA ARG A 817 31.02 -35.15 -15.88
C ARG A 817 29.69 -34.46 -15.61
N ARG A 818 28.64 -35.22 -15.26
CA ARG A 818 27.31 -34.67 -14.90
C ARG A 818 27.38 -33.66 -13.75
N LEU A 819 28.28 -33.87 -12.78
CA LEU A 819 28.52 -32.92 -11.68
C LEU A 819 29.14 -31.61 -12.20
N LEU A 820 30.14 -31.68 -13.08
CA LEU A 820 30.82 -30.50 -13.63
C LEU A 820 29.95 -29.68 -14.61
N GLU A 821 28.96 -30.31 -15.24
CA GLU A 821 27.99 -29.65 -16.15
C GLU A 821 26.91 -28.82 -15.42
N LEU A 822 26.76 -28.96 -14.09
CA LEU A 822 25.77 -28.18 -13.33
C LEU A 822 26.16 -26.68 -13.27
N PRO A 823 25.20 -25.75 -13.49
CA PRO A 823 25.49 -24.31 -13.49
C PRO A 823 26.05 -23.81 -12.17
N ASP A 824 25.58 -24.36 -11.04
CA ASP A 824 26.02 -24.03 -9.67
C ASP A 824 27.51 -24.33 -9.42
N MET A 825 28.15 -25.17 -10.24
CA MET A 825 29.60 -25.40 -10.14
C MET A 825 30.38 -24.14 -10.52
N SER A 826 29.88 -23.29 -11.43
CA SER A 826 30.60 -22.09 -11.89
C SER A 826 30.96 -21.11 -10.75
N SER A 827 30.16 -21.08 -9.68
CA SER A 827 30.39 -20.26 -8.49
C SER A 827 31.74 -20.52 -7.81
N GLU A 828 32.37 -19.47 -7.30
CA GLU A 828 33.63 -19.55 -6.53
C GLU A 828 33.50 -20.41 -5.27
N ARG A 829 32.33 -20.40 -4.61
CA ARG A 829 32.02 -21.23 -3.43
C ARG A 829 32.25 -22.72 -3.65
N ASN A 830 32.15 -23.19 -4.91
CA ASN A 830 32.31 -24.59 -5.30
C ASN A 830 33.66 -24.90 -5.99
N ALA A 831 34.61 -23.94 -6.03
CA ALA A 831 35.91 -24.13 -6.69
C ALA A 831 36.68 -25.36 -6.18
N ASP A 832 36.63 -25.58 -4.87
CA ASP A 832 37.26 -26.71 -4.18
C ASP A 832 36.68 -28.06 -4.60
N LEU A 833 35.35 -28.11 -4.81
CA LEU A 833 34.65 -29.29 -5.30
C LEU A 833 34.95 -29.54 -6.78
N ARG A 834 35.06 -28.48 -7.58
CA ARG A 834 35.44 -28.52 -9.00
C ARG A 834 36.80 -29.20 -9.18
N VAL A 835 37.83 -28.75 -8.44
CA VAL A 835 39.19 -29.33 -8.48
C VAL A 835 39.18 -30.81 -8.06
N LYS A 836 38.38 -31.17 -7.04
CA LYS A 836 38.21 -32.56 -6.61
C LYS A 836 37.52 -33.42 -7.68
N ALA A 837 36.45 -32.94 -8.30
CA ALA A 837 35.72 -33.62 -9.37
C ALA A 837 36.59 -33.83 -10.61
N THR A 838 37.29 -32.80 -11.09
CA THR A 838 38.23 -32.91 -12.23
C THR A 838 39.35 -33.91 -11.95
N ARG A 839 39.90 -33.95 -10.74
CA ARG A 839 40.93 -34.93 -10.35
C ARG A 839 40.38 -36.36 -10.31
N VAL A 840 39.16 -36.55 -9.81
CA VAL A 840 38.48 -37.86 -9.81
C VAL A 840 38.19 -38.31 -11.24
N LEU A 841 37.71 -37.41 -12.12
CA LEU A 841 37.47 -37.68 -13.54
C LEU A 841 38.75 -38.15 -14.24
N GLN A 842 39.82 -37.37 -14.20
CA GLN A 842 41.11 -37.71 -14.82
C GLN A 842 41.66 -39.06 -14.36
N LYS A 843 41.63 -39.32 -13.04
CA LYS A 843 42.11 -40.60 -12.50
C LYS A 843 41.21 -41.78 -12.85
N SER A 844 39.90 -41.55 -13.00
CA SER A 844 38.95 -42.58 -13.39
C SER A 844 39.07 -42.93 -14.89
N GLU A 845 39.28 -41.92 -15.74
CA GLU A 845 39.54 -42.08 -17.17
C GLU A 845 40.89 -42.78 -17.45
N GLN A 846 41.91 -42.57 -16.60
CA GLN A 846 43.17 -43.32 -16.66
C GLN A 846 43.01 -44.81 -16.29
N MET A 847 42.03 -45.16 -15.45
CA MET A 847 41.80 -46.55 -15.01
C MET A 847 40.79 -47.30 -15.86
N ALA A 848 39.82 -46.59 -16.47
CA ALA A 848 38.91 -47.04 -17.52
C ALA A 848 38.24 -48.42 -17.33
N ARG A 849 37.96 -48.82 -16.07
CA ARG A 849 37.38 -50.13 -15.73
C ARG A 849 36.39 -50.04 -14.57
N ASN A 850 35.47 -50.99 -14.51
CA ASN A 850 34.66 -51.26 -13.32
C ASN A 850 35.12 -52.57 -12.67
N GLU A 851 35.07 -52.66 -11.34
CA GLU A 851 35.39 -53.89 -10.60
C GLU A 851 34.14 -54.74 -10.34
N HIS A 852 32.95 -54.13 -10.34
CA HIS A 852 31.66 -54.80 -10.19
C HIS A 852 30.72 -54.48 -11.34
N GLU A 853 29.98 -55.49 -11.80
CA GLU A 853 28.81 -55.32 -12.67
C GLU A 853 27.64 -54.77 -11.83
N LEU A 854 26.91 -53.79 -12.38
CA LEU A 854 25.80 -53.10 -11.70
C LEU A 854 24.55 -53.19 -12.57
N ASN A 855 23.36 -53.28 -11.97
CA ASN A 855 22.09 -53.09 -12.67
C ASN A 855 21.81 -51.60 -12.96
N TYR A 856 22.77 -50.90 -13.56
CA TYR A 856 22.70 -49.48 -13.88
C TYR A 856 23.39 -49.18 -15.21
N ASP A 857 22.66 -48.51 -16.10
CA ASP A 857 23.16 -48.03 -17.39
C ASP A 857 22.77 -46.56 -17.56
N GLU A 858 23.79 -45.70 -17.66
CA GLU A 858 23.68 -44.23 -17.80
C GLU A 858 23.03 -43.80 -19.13
N SER A 859 23.08 -44.64 -20.16
CA SER A 859 22.46 -44.37 -21.47
C SER A 859 20.99 -44.77 -21.56
N SER A 860 20.51 -45.58 -20.61
CA SER A 860 19.14 -46.10 -20.60
C SER A 860 18.19 -45.18 -19.81
N SER A 861 16.98 -44.95 -20.33
CA SER A 861 15.90 -44.33 -19.56
C SER A 861 15.18 -45.38 -18.71
N PHE A 862 14.98 -45.07 -17.43
CA PHE A 862 14.27 -45.92 -16.48
C PHE A 862 13.46 -45.09 -15.49
N THR A 863 12.46 -45.71 -14.85
CA THR A 863 11.79 -45.17 -13.66
C THR A 863 12.12 -46.04 -12.45
N ILE A 864 12.15 -45.48 -11.24
CA ILE A 864 12.54 -46.22 -10.04
C ILE A 864 11.31 -46.92 -9.44
N ASP A 865 11.40 -48.23 -9.22
CA ASP A 865 10.40 -48.96 -8.44
C ASP A 865 10.38 -48.44 -6.99
N CYS A 866 9.24 -47.89 -6.59
CA CYS A 866 9.05 -47.33 -5.26
C CYS A 866 8.80 -48.39 -4.16
N ARG A 867 8.84 -49.69 -4.46
CA ARG A 867 8.90 -50.79 -3.46
C ARG A 867 10.36 -51.21 -3.25
N ASP A 868 10.96 -51.85 -4.24
CA ASP A 868 12.25 -52.55 -4.11
C ASP A 868 13.47 -51.67 -4.48
N LEU A 869 13.25 -50.45 -4.98
CA LEU A 869 14.29 -49.50 -5.38
C LEU A 869 15.20 -50.08 -6.48
N VAL A 870 14.57 -50.55 -7.55
CA VAL A 870 15.19 -51.15 -8.74
C VAL A 870 14.71 -50.40 -9.99
N PRO A 871 15.55 -50.19 -11.02
CA PRO A 871 15.13 -49.55 -12.26
C PRO A 871 14.13 -50.42 -13.02
N ILE A 872 13.04 -49.79 -13.45
CA ILE A 872 12.05 -50.29 -14.41
C ILE A 872 12.39 -49.66 -15.75
N LYS A 873 12.81 -50.48 -16.71
CA LYS A 873 13.29 -50.01 -18.03
C LYS A 873 12.11 -49.62 -18.93
N THR A 874 12.33 -48.64 -19.81
CA THR A 874 11.32 -48.20 -20.77
C THR A 874 10.82 -49.36 -21.64
N GLY A 875 9.55 -49.75 -21.47
CA GLY A 875 8.90 -50.89 -22.12
C GLY A 875 8.47 -52.02 -21.16
N GLU A 876 8.97 -52.04 -19.92
CA GLU A 876 8.52 -52.98 -18.90
C GLU A 876 7.15 -52.59 -18.30
N SER A 877 6.34 -53.57 -17.95
CA SER A 877 5.03 -53.35 -17.32
C SER A 877 5.20 -52.78 -15.90
N SER A 878 4.52 -51.67 -15.60
CA SER A 878 4.51 -51.07 -14.27
C SER A 878 3.09 -50.63 -13.85
N LEU A 879 2.81 -50.79 -12.56
CA LEU A 879 1.63 -50.21 -11.90
C LEU A 879 1.99 -48.82 -11.38
N LYS A 880 1.05 -47.88 -11.41
CA LYS A 880 1.25 -46.52 -10.89
C LYS A 880 0.26 -46.19 -9.77
N SER A 881 0.69 -45.37 -8.81
CA SER A 881 -0.20 -44.70 -7.88
C SER A 881 -0.99 -43.59 -8.59
N SER A 882 -2.31 -43.57 -8.39
CA SER A 882 -3.25 -42.65 -9.03
C SER A 882 -3.13 -41.19 -8.57
N PHE A 883 -2.38 -40.94 -7.49
CA PHE A 883 -2.13 -39.60 -6.92
C PHE A 883 -0.69 -39.15 -7.14
N CYS A 884 0.28 -39.78 -6.46
CA CYS A 884 1.68 -39.35 -6.53
C CYS A 884 2.40 -39.76 -7.82
N GLY A 885 1.84 -40.68 -8.61
CA GLY A 885 2.47 -41.18 -9.85
C GLY A 885 3.64 -42.14 -9.65
N SER A 886 3.91 -42.59 -8.41
CA SER A 886 4.95 -43.58 -8.11
C SER A 886 4.73 -44.89 -8.89
N SER A 887 5.78 -45.37 -9.55
CA SER A 887 5.79 -46.64 -10.30
C SER A 887 6.19 -47.82 -9.41
N TYR A 888 5.64 -48.99 -9.73
CA TYR A 888 5.91 -50.28 -9.09
C TYR A 888 6.00 -51.37 -10.17
N ARG A 889 7.01 -52.24 -10.11
CA ARG A 889 7.19 -53.36 -11.05
C ARG A 889 6.33 -54.56 -10.67
N ASP A 890 6.24 -54.80 -9.37
CA ASP A 890 5.58 -55.97 -8.79
C ASP A 890 4.03 -55.91 -8.94
N PRO A 891 3.40 -56.88 -9.62
CA PRO A 891 1.94 -56.98 -9.72
C PRO A 891 1.23 -57.10 -8.37
N ASP A 892 1.89 -57.67 -7.34
CA ASP A 892 1.29 -57.88 -6.02
C ASP A 892 1.06 -56.56 -5.25
N MET A 893 1.63 -55.45 -5.73
CA MET A 893 1.32 -54.12 -5.21
C MET A 893 -0.08 -53.62 -5.60
N LYS A 894 -0.79 -54.28 -6.54
CA LYS A 894 -2.13 -53.86 -6.95
C LYS A 894 -3.11 -53.86 -5.76
N ASN A 895 -3.85 -52.75 -5.60
CA ASN A 895 -4.76 -52.44 -4.49
C ASN A 895 -4.08 -52.25 -3.10
N ASN A 896 -2.77 -52.45 -2.97
CA ASN A 896 -2.04 -52.15 -1.74
C ASN A 896 -1.73 -50.66 -1.62
N VAL A 897 -1.58 -50.17 -0.38
CA VAL A 897 -1.26 -48.75 -0.08
C VAL A 897 0.13 -48.41 -0.60
N CYS A 898 0.24 -47.29 -1.32
CA CYS A 898 1.48 -46.77 -1.89
C CYS A 898 2.47 -46.33 -0.79
N PRO A 899 3.64 -46.98 -0.58
CA PRO A 899 4.60 -46.64 0.47
C PRO A 899 5.34 -45.30 0.30
N THR A 900 5.03 -44.53 -0.76
CA THR A 900 5.59 -43.17 -0.97
C THR A 900 4.66 -42.10 -0.43
N CYS A 901 3.36 -42.16 -0.75
CA CYS A 901 2.37 -41.19 -0.25
C CYS A 901 1.59 -41.68 0.98
N ASN A 902 1.62 -42.98 1.28
CA ASN A 902 0.83 -43.66 2.32
C ASN A 902 -0.70 -43.45 2.25
N LEU A 903 -1.21 -42.94 1.13
CA LEU A 903 -2.60 -42.46 1.01
C LEU A 903 -3.46 -43.34 0.09
N THR A 904 -2.89 -43.78 -1.03
CA THR A 904 -3.68 -44.32 -2.16
C THR A 904 -3.33 -45.75 -2.52
N ALA A 905 -4.33 -46.46 -3.07
CA ALA A 905 -4.19 -47.81 -3.59
C ALA A 905 -3.49 -47.80 -4.97
N VAL A 906 -2.44 -48.61 -5.12
CA VAL A 906 -1.66 -48.71 -6.37
C VAL A 906 -2.42 -49.48 -7.45
N GLY A 907 -2.36 -49.00 -8.70
CA GLY A 907 -2.94 -49.70 -9.86
C GLY A 907 -4.45 -49.51 -10.06
N VAL A 908 -5.09 -48.60 -9.32
CA VAL A 908 -6.51 -48.22 -9.49
C VAL A 908 -6.62 -47.08 -10.52
N GLN A 909 -7.49 -47.22 -11.51
CA GLN A 909 -7.80 -46.13 -12.45
C GLN A 909 -8.83 -45.18 -11.82
N THR A 910 -8.59 -43.87 -11.93
CA THR A 910 -9.38 -42.82 -11.27
C THR A 910 -9.59 -41.63 -12.20
N ILE A 911 -10.46 -40.70 -11.79
CA ILE A 911 -10.72 -39.45 -12.53
C ILE A 911 -9.51 -38.50 -12.48
N GLY A 912 -8.66 -38.64 -11.46
CA GLY A 912 -7.55 -37.74 -11.17
C GLY A 912 -7.89 -36.71 -10.09
N LEU A 913 -6.84 -36.02 -9.61
CA LEU A 913 -6.96 -34.99 -8.58
C LEU A 913 -7.85 -33.83 -9.07
N VAL A 914 -8.92 -33.56 -8.32
CA VAL A 914 -9.76 -32.36 -8.47
C VAL A 914 -9.23 -31.29 -7.53
N THR A 915 -8.89 -30.13 -8.08
CA THR A 915 -8.27 -28.99 -7.36
C THR A 915 -9.06 -27.70 -7.46
N GLY A 916 -10.04 -27.61 -8.38
CA GLY A 916 -10.89 -26.44 -8.57
C GLY A 916 -12.25 -26.60 -7.87
N SER A 917 -12.95 -25.48 -7.71
CA SER A 917 -14.37 -25.42 -7.32
C SER A 917 -15.28 -25.96 -8.41
#